data_AF-A0A7H9AP16-F1
#
_entry.id   AF-A0A7H9AP16-F1
#
_cell.length_a   1.000
_cell.length_b   1.000
_cell.length_c   1.000
_cell.angle_alpha   90.00
_cell.angle_beta   90.00
_cell.angle_gamma   90.00
#
_symmetry.space_group_name_H-M   'P 1'
#
loop_
_entity.id
_entity.type
_entity.pdbx_description
1 polymer ?
#
loop_
_entity_poly.entity_id
_entity_poly.type
_entity_poly.pdbx_seq_one_letter_code
_entity_poly.pdbx_strand_id
1 'polypeptide(L)'
;MKKLLATACLSMLAFLLSQPFGYGQGRRKNKTTVTSQYPSELYSSLEYRSIGPYRGGRSAAVTGVPGEPNLFYFGAAGGGVWKTTDGGRTWENISDGYFGGSIGAVEVAKSDPNVIYVGGGEKTLRGNVSSGYGIWKTEDAGKTWAFAGLKNSRHVPRIRIHPTDHNVIYAAVLGNIYKPTQERGIYKSTDGGKTWDKKLFVNDQSGFVDLTLDPNNPRILYASSWRAQRTPYSLSSGGAGSALWKSTDSGETWSEISKNEGFPKDTLGIIGVTVSPKNSDRVWAIVENKEKGGLYRSDDGGKKWMRINEERKLRQRAWYYTRAYADTEDEDVVYVLNVRYHKSTDGGKTFNTFNAPHGDHHDLWISPENSQRMIIGDDGGAQITYDGGETWSTYYNQPTAQFYRVTTDNAFPYRIYVAQQDNSTIRVNHRSDGAGISEEDWEETAGGESAHIAVDPTDNDIVYGGSYGGFLTRVNHKTNTVRGINVWPDNPMGYGAEGMKYRFQWNFPIIFSKHDPKKLYTFSNHVHRSTNEGQSWELLSDDLTRNDPTKLVSSGGPITQDNTGVEYYCTIFAANESPLKEGLLWVGSDDGLIHVTKDGGQTWENVTPNGMPEWNMINSIEPSAFDEGTCYVAATRYKLGDFRPYLYKTTDYGKTWKKITNGINNEHFTRVVREDPKRKGLLYAGTETGMYISFDDGANWSSFQLNLPIVPITDLAVKDNNLVVATQGRSVWIIDDLTVLHQLENSNVAMKLFKPKDSYRTKGSARKTPSKTEGQNHPNGVVTHFYLKNYNKEKDAVQLTYLTMKGDTLANFSNHSKDKKRILDKSTLKKGGNTHVWDTRGKGAEKLDGMILWWANLNGAKAVPGTYQVALNVNGNEQKQEFKIIPDPRAEVSVADMQKQYDFVTDVNATVDKAHQSIKKIRNINAKLDAFTAQYKDNEQTKALVEKAKAMKERFGKVEKALYQTKNRSNQDPLNFPIRLTNKLGHLNSLVALDDFPPTNQDVAVKNELTGKINAQLKTFDKLISKEIEEFNNEFNTLKLEYLSVEE
;
A
#
# COMPACT_ATOMS: atom_id res chain seq x y z
N MET A 1 -39.97 60.78 23.04
CA MET A 1 -40.30 61.91 23.94
C MET A 1 -39.01 62.61 24.35
N LYS A 2 -38.96 63.96 24.29
CA LYS A 2 -38.06 64.95 24.97
C LYS A 2 -36.58 64.58 25.27
N LYS A 3 -35.55 65.44 25.17
CA LYS A 3 -35.18 66.75 24.53
C LYS A 3 -33.66 66.89 24.91
N LEU A 4 -32.66 67.11 24.03
CA LEU A 4 -32.29 68.27 23.18
C LEU A 4 -31.59 69.43 23.93
N LEU A 5 -30.44 69.89 23.39
CA LEU A 5 -29.61 71.13 23.59
C LEU A 5 -28.13 70.80 23.97
N ALA A 6 -27.05 71.19 23.26
CA ALA A 6 -26.58 72.49 22.69
C ALA A 6 -25.95 73.41 23.79
N THR A 7 -24.87 74.21 23.61
CA THR A 7 -24.12 74.67 22.41
C THR A 7 -22.73 75.25 22.78
N ALA A 8 -21.70 75.01 21.94
CA ALA A 8 -20.72 75.94 21.32
C ALA A 8 -19.88 77.05 22.06
N CYS A 9 -18.59 77.08 21.66
CA CYS A 9 -17.76 78.25 21.22
C CYS A 9 -16.74 79.00 22.14
N LEU A 10 -15.68 79.48 21.45
CA LEU A 10 -14.48 80.28 21.83
C LEU A 10 -13.44 79.61 22.77
N SER A 11 -12.12 79.46 22.51
CA SER A 11 -11.08 80.00 21.60
C SER A 11 -10.13 81.09 22.18
N MET A 12 -8.87 80.70 22.47
CA MET A 12 -7.56 81.41 22.48
C MET A 12 -6.69 80.82 23.62
N LEU A 13 -5.51 80.19 23.47
CA LEU A 13 -4.30 80.33 22.64
C LEU A 13 -3.12 81.00 23.37
N ALA A 14 -2.25 80.17 24.00
CA ALA A 14 -0.81 80.38 24.23
C ALA A 14 -0.19 79.04 24.69
N PHE A 15 0.71 78.36 23.94
CA PHE A 15 2.17 78.58 23.89
C PHE A 15 2.80 78.53 25.30
N LEU A 16 3.69 77.62 25.71
CA LEU A 16 4.89 76.97 25.12
C LEU A 16 5.09 75.56 25.79
N LEU A 17 6.02 74.63 25.50
CA LEU A 17 7.07 74.44 24.47
C LEU A 17 7.48 72.93 24.42
N SER A 18 7.44 72.25 23.26
CA SER A 18 8.43 71.22 22.85
C SER A 18 8.18 70.69 21.43
N GLN A 19 9.23 70.65 20.60
CA GLN A 19 9.21 70.11 19.24
C GLN A 19 9.72 68.66 19.23
N PRO A 20 9.03 67.70 18.61
CA PRO A 20 9.63 66.46 18.16
C PRO A 20 10.12 66.59 16.71
N PHE A 21 11.40 66.27 16.47
CA PHE A 21 11.92 66.06 15.11
C PHE A 21 11.23 64.85 14.47
N GLY A 22 10.98 64.93 13.16
CA GLY A 22 10.10 63.99 12.46
C GLY A 22 10.68 62.59 12.23
N TYR A 23 9.80 61.58 12.23
CA TYR A 23 10.05 60.26 11.67
C TYR A 23 9.22 60.06 10.41
N GLY A 24 9.88 59.73 9.30
CA GLY A 24 9.22 59.51 8.02
C GLY A 24 8.33 58.26 8.03
N GLN A 25 7.13 58.37 7.45
CA GLN A 25 6.26 57.22 7.20
C GLN A 25 6.86 56.29 6.14
N GLY A 26 7.69 55.35 6.59
CA GLY A 26 8.03 54.18 5.80
C GLY A 26 6.77 53.35 5.56
N ARG A 27 6.14 53.51 4.39
CA ARG A 27 5.13 52.57 3.88
C ARG A 27 5.74 51.17 3.85
N ARG A 28 5.54 50.38 4.91
CA ARG A 28 5.73 48.93 4.86
C ARG A 28 4.74 48.41 3.81
N LYS A 29 5.23 48.20 2.59
CA LYS A 29 4.56 47.35 1.61
C LYS A 29 4.34 46.02 2.31
N ASN A 30 3.08 45.67 2.59
CA ASN A 30 2.75 44.28 2.84
C ASN A 30 3.23 43.50 1.61
N LYS A 31 4.32 42.74 1.76
CA LYS A 31 4.62 41.68 0.82
C LYS A 31 3.47 40.69 0.98
N THR A 32 2.54 40.72 0.03
CA THR A 32 1.60 39.62 -0.16
C THR A 32 2.46 38.39 -0.40
N THR A 33 2.54 37.51 0.60
CA THR A 33 3.28 36.25 0.46
C THR A 33 2.58 35.48 -0.64
N VAL A 34 3.26 35.33 -1.79
CA VAL A 34 2.67 34.64 -2.94
C VAL A 34 2.55 33.17 -2.58
N THR A 35 1.32 32.73 -2.35
CA THR A 35 0.98 31.35 -2.01
C THR A 35 1.40 30.41 -3.14
N SER A 36 2.51 29.69 -2.95
CA SER A 36 3.06 28.79 -3.96
C SER A 36 2.39 27.42 -3.94
N GLN A 37 1.12 27.35 -4.36
CA GLN A 37 0.52 26.07 -4.75
C GLN A 37 1.00 25.67 -6.14
N TYR A 38 1.53 24.46 -6.28
CA TYR A 38 1.93 23.88 -7.56
C TYR A 38 0.81 23.03 -8.16
N PRO A 39 0.49 23.17 -9.46
CA PRO A 39 -0.40 22.25 -10.16
C PRO A 39 0.14 20.81 -10.11
N SER A 40 -0.73 19.84 -9.84
CA SER A 40 -0.35 18.42 -9.72
C SER A 40 0.28 17.82 -10.98
N GLU A 41 -0.03 18.38 -12.17
CA GLU A 41 0.62 17.98 -13.43
C GLU A 41 2.15 18.10 -13.39
N LEU A 42 2.71 19.03 -12.60
CA LEU A 42 4.17 19.25 -12.51
C LEU A 42 4.90 18.10 -11.82
N TYR A 43 4.22 17.35 -10.96
CA TYR A 43 4.78 16.23 -10.19
C TYR A 43 4.03 14.90 -10.44
N SER A 44 3.20 14.82 -11.50
CA SER A 44 2.46 13.61 -11.88
C SER A 44 3.33 12.50 -12.52
N SER A 45 4.65 12.61 -12.40
CA SER A 45 5.63 11.56 -12.67
C SER A 45 5.90 10.70 -11.43
N LEU A 46 5.49 11.17 -10.25
CA LEU A 46 5.54 10.42 -9.01
C LEU A 46 4.38 9.44 -8.95
N GLU A 47 4.68 8.23 -8.49
CA GLU A 47 3.73 7.16 -8.23
C GLU A 47 4.09 6.52 -6.90
N TYR A 48 3.08 6.17 -6.10
CA TYR A 48 3.24 5.33 -4.93
C TYR A 48 3.45 3.88 -5.38
N ARG A 49 4.55 3.27 -4.95
CA ARG A 49 4.87 1.84 -5.14
C ARG A 49 4.38 1.06 -3.93
N SER A 50 3.57 0.02 -4.15
CA SER A 50 3.15 -0.90 -3.09
C SER A 50 4.31 -1.84 -2.72
N ILE A 51 4.71 -1.82 -1.46
CA ILE A 51 5.78 -2.66 -0.89
C ILE A 51 5.22 -4.00 -0.39
N GLY A 52 3.92 -4.04 -0.06
CA GLY A 52 3.37 -5.14 0.72
C GLY A 52 3.70 -4.98 2.22
N PRO A 53 3.87 -6.09 2.97
CA PRO A 53 3.76 -7.48 2.52
C PRO A 53 2.35 -7.82 2.02
N TYR A 54 2.23 -8.95 1.33
CA TYR A 54 0.96 -9.54 0.90
C TYR A 54 0.38 -10.43 2.03
N ARG A 55 0.40 -9.91 3.26
CA ARG A 55 -0.15 -10.55 4.45
C ARG A 55 -1.54 -9.98 4.72
N GLY A 56 -2.55 -10.84 4.69
CA GLY A 56 -3.92 -10.41 4.88
C GLY A 56 -4.16 -9.78 6.25
N GLY A 57 -5.09 -8.83 6.28
CA GLY A 57 -5.69 -8.23 7.46
C GLY A 57 -7.22 -8.22 7.34
N ARG A 58 -7.90 -7.85 8.43
CA ARG A 58 -9.31 -8.14 8.69
C ARG A 58 -10.28 -8.06 7.50
N SER A 59 -11.07 -9.11 7.35
CA SER A 59 -12.28 -9.16 6.53
C SER A 59 -13.52 -9.32 7.40
N ALA A 60 -14.52 -8.44 7.20
CA ALA A 60 -15.80 -8.50 7.92
C ALA A 60 -17.00 -8.88 7.02
N ALA A 61 -16.72 -9.19 5.75
CA ALA A 61 -17.72 -9.56 4.75
C ALA A 61 -17.13 -10.51 3.71
N VAL A 62 -17.75 -11.67 3.51
CA VAL A 62 -17.38 -12.65 2.46
C VAL A 62 -18.60 -13.19 1.75
N THR A 63 -18.45 -13.53 0.46
CA THR A 63 -19.49 -14.22 -0.29
C THR A 63 -18.92 -14.99 -1.48
N GLY A 64 -19.49 -16.16 -1.78
CA GLY A 64 -19.26 -16.89 -3.02
C GLY A 64 -20.41 -16.68 -4.01
N VAL A 65 -20.25 -17.19 -5.23
CA VAL A 65 -21.28 -17.13 -6.27
C VAL A 65 -21.81 -18.53 -6.59
N PRO A 66 -23.12 -18.80 -6.39
CA PRO A 66 -23.72 -20.08 -6.78
C PRO A 66 -23.52 -20.38 -8.28
N GLY A 67 -23.15 -21.61 -8.60
CA GLY A 67 -22.80 -22.07 -9.94
C GLY A 67 -21.34 -21.81 -10.36
N GLU A 68 -20.60 -20.93 -9.67
CA GLU A 68 -19.26 -20.48 -10.05
C GLU A 68 -18.20 -20.90 -9.01
N PRO A 69 -17.69 -22.15 -9.06
CA PRO A 69 -16.97 -22.79 -7.95
C PRO A 69 -15.65 -22.13 -7.53
N ASN A 70 -15.09 -21.23 -8.33
CA ASN A 70 -13.83 -20.55 -8.06
C ASN A 70 -13.99 -19.03 -7.84
N LEU A 71 -15.23 -18.52 -7.88
CA LEU A 71 -15.56 -17.11 -7.82
C LEU A 71 -16.03 -16.70 -6.42
N PHE A 72 -15.23 -15.89 -5.75
CA PHE A 72 -15.55 -15.35 -4.44
C PHE A 72 -15.14 -13.88 -4.32
N TYR A 73 -15.77 -13.20 -3.38
CA TYR A 73 -15.51 -11.81 -3.04
C TYR A 73 -15.35 -11.65 -1.52
N PHE A 74 -14.53 -10.67 -1.11
CA PHE A 74 -14.49 -10.22 0.28
C PHE A 74 -14.38 -8.70 0.40
N GLY A 75 -14.81 -8.19 1.55
CA GLY A 75 -14.72 -6.79 1.95
C GLY A 75 -13.73 -6.61 3.09
N ALA A 76 -12.62 -5.93 2.83
CA ALA A 76 -11.57 -5.67 3.80
C ALA A 76 -11.90 -4.49 4.72
N ALA A 77 -11.36 -4.52 5.95
CA ALA A 77 -11.32 -3.36 6.84
C ALA A 77 -10.25 -2.37 6.34
N GLY A 78 -10.68 -1.16 5.99
CA GLY A 78 -9.92 -0.13 5.28
C GLY A 78 -9.55 -0.45 3.81
N GLY A 79 -9.54 -1.72 3.41
CA GLY A 79 -8.94 -2.20 2.17
C GLY A 79 -9.83 -2.36 0.94
N GLY A 80 -11.10 -1.93 0.98
CA GLY A 80 -12.01 -2.05 -0.16
C GLY A 80 -12.47 -3.49 -0.48
N VAL A 81 -12.92 -3.71 -1.72
CA VAL A 81 -13.55 -4.96 -2.18
C VAL A 81 -12.59 -5.75 -3.07
N TRP A 82 -12.50 -7.05 -2.82
CA TRP A 82 -11.57 -7.97 -3.46
C TRP A 82 -12.31 -9.13 -4.15
N LYS A 83 -11.71 -9.64 -5.22
CA LYS A 83 -12.23 -10.72 -6.08
C LYS A 83 -11.17 -11.78 -6.31
N THR A 84 -11.57 -13.05 -6.28
CA THR A 84 -10.80 -14.18 -6.82
C THR A 84 -11.62 -14.90 -7.88
N THR A 85 -10.93 -15.52 -8.84
CA THR A 85 -11.51 -16.41 -9.87
C THR A 85 -10.80 -17.77 -9.92
N ASP A 86 -9.91 -18.04 -8.97
CA ASP A 86 -9.03 -19.20 -8.96
C ASP A 86 -9.08 -20.00 -7.64
N GLY A 87 -10.11 -19.78 -6.83
CA GLY A 87 -10.30 -20.44 -5.53
C GLY A 87 -9.45 -19.87 -4.41
N GLY A 88 -9.08 -18.58 -4.48
CA GLY A 88 -8.33 -17.89 -3.42
C GLY A 88 -6.81 -18.02 -3.53
N ARG A 89 -6.27 -18.41 -4.69
CA ARG A 89 -4.82 -18.42 -4.95
C ARG A 89 -4.31 -17.02 -5.24
N THR A 90 -5.07 -16.22 -5.98
CA THR A 90 -4.81 -14.79 -6.19
C THR A 90 -6.06 -13.96 -5.97
N TRP A 91 -5.84 -12.71 -5.53
CA TRP A 91 -6.88 -11.72 -5.25
C TRP A 91 -6.60 -10.42 -6.02
N GLU A 92 -7.66 -9.74 -6.45
CA GLU A 92 -7.60 -8.45 -7.14
C GLU A 92 -8.62 -7.48 -6.52
N ASN A 93 -8.20 -6.23 -6.26
CA ASN A 93 -9.11 -5.20 -5.77
C ASN A 93 -9.96 -4.67 -6.92
N ILE A 94 -11.26 -4.60 -6.72
CA ILE A 94 -12.24 -4.16 -7.72
C ILE A 94 -12.92 -2.83 -7.37
N SER A 95 -12.61 -2.23 -6.21
CA SER A 95 -13.15 -0.93 -5.77
C SER A 95 -12.21 0.26 -6.04
N ASP A 96 -10.91 0.00 -6.18
CA ASP A 96 -9.88 1.03 -6.39
C ASP A 96 -10.24 1.93 -7.60
N GLY A 97 -10.16 3.25 -7.40
CA GLY A 97 -10.58 4.26 -8.38
C GLY A 97 -12.04 4.74 -8.25
N TYR A 98 -12.89 4.04 -7.49
CA TYR A 98 -14.29 4.43 -7.26
C TYR A 98 -14.57 4.84 -5.82
N PHE A 99 -14.21 3.98 -4.86
CA PHE A 99 -14.40 4.20 -3.42
C PHE A 99 -13.38 3.38 -2.62
N GLY A 100 -13.42 3.51 -1.29
CA GLY A 100 -12.54 2.76 -0.39
C GLY A 100 -12.97 2.90 1.07
N GLY A 101 -12.04 2.61 1.99
CA GLY A 101 -12.32 2.46 3.42
C GLY A 101 -12.85 1.05 3.78
N SER A 102 -13.32 0.89 5.02
CA SER A 102 -13.83 -0.40 5.51
C SER A 102 -15.13 -0.82 4.84
N ILE A 103 -15.24 -2.12 4.57
CA ILE A 103 -16.45 -2.76 4.02
C ILE A 103 -17.13 -3.61 5.11
N GLY A 104 -18.44 -3.44 5.28
CA GLY A 104 -19.27 -4.20 6.23
C GLY A 104 -20.18 -5.24 5.60
N ALA A 105 -20.43 -5.16 4.29
CA ALA A 105 -21.21 -6.13 3.54
C ALA A 105 -20.79 -6.18 2.06
N VAL A 106 -20.77 -7.37 1.49
CA VAL A 106 -20.67 -7.64 0.04
C VAL A 106 -21.71 -8.71 -0.27
N GLU A 107 -22.68 -8.41 -1.12
CA GLU A 107 -23.79 -9.31 -1.46
C GLU A 107 -23.97 -9.34 -2.99
N VAL A 108 -23.96 -10.54 -3.58
CA VAL A 108 -24.12 -10.78 -5.02
C VAL A 108 -25.57 -11.22 -5.30
N ALA A 109 -26.21 -10.65 -6.32
CA ALA A 109 -27.58 -11.00 -6.65
C ALA A 109 -27.69 -12.40 -7.27
N LYS A 110 -28.57 -13.25 -6.72
CA LYS A 110 -28.85 -14.58 -7.28
C LYS A 110 -29.51 -14.54 -8.67
N SER A 111 -30.27 -13.49 -8.95
CA SER A 111 -30.96 -13.30 -10.24
C SER A 111 -30.04 -12.83 -11.36
N ASP A 112 -28.91 -12.19 -11.03
CA ASP A 112 -27.86 -11.77 -11.96
C ASP A 112 -26.54 -11.58 -11.21
N PRO A 113 -25.58 -12.53 -11.30
CA PRO A 113 -24.29 -12.43 -10.63
C PRO A 113 -23.39 -11.27 -11.06
N ASN A 114 -23.75 -10.50 -12.10
CA ASN A 114 -23.07 -9.24 -12.42
C ASN A 114 -23.43 -8.11 -11.45
N VAL A 115 -24.59 -8.21 -10.78
CA VAL A 115 -25.08 -7.20 -9.84
C VAL A 115 -24.58 -7.50 -8.43
N ILE A 116 -23.74 -6.60 -7.90
CA ILE A 116 -23.18 -6.71 -6.54
C ILE A 116 -23.46 -5.40 -5.80
N TYR A 117 -23.92 -5.52 -4.55
CA TYR A 117 -24.08 -4.39 -3.63
C TYR A 117 -23.09 -4.48 -2.48
N VAL A 118 -22.52 -3.33 -2.11
CA VAL A 118 -21.45 -3.21 -1.12
C VAL A 118 -21.83 -2.17 -0.09
N GLY A 119 -21.81 -2.54 1.19
CA GLY A 119 -22.09 -1.68 2.33
C GLY A 119 -20.81 -1.20 3.00
N GLY A 120 -20.65 0.13 3.14
CA GLY A 120 -19.50 0.71 3.82
C GLY A 120 -19.57 0.64 5.36
N GLY A 121 -18.40 0.52 5.98
CA GLY A 121 -18.16 0.50 7.43
C GLY A 121 -18.34 -0.88 8.04
N GLU A 122 -17.27 -1.42 8.61
CA GLU A 122 -17.25 -2.77 9.19
C GLU A 122 -18.16 -2.89 10.42
N LYS A 123 -18.65 -4.11 10.71
CA LYS A 123 -19.42 -4.44 11.92
C LYS A 123 -18.52 -4.44 13.18
N THR A 124 -17.25 -4.76 13.00
CA THR A 124 -16.29 -5.11 14.04
C THR A 124 -15.87 -3.88 14.85
N LEU A 125 -16.63 -3.54 15.90
CA LEU A 125 -16.52 -2.27 16.63
C LEU A 125 -15.29 -2.17 17.54
N ARG A 126 -14.06 -2.43 17.04
CA ARG A 126 -12.82 -2.23 17.81
C ARG A 126 -12.52 -0.74 18.02
N GLY A 127 -11.62 -0.40 18.95
CA GLY A 127 -11.31 1.00 19.26
C GLY A 127 -10.68 1.82 18.13
N ASN A 128 -10.26 1.16 17.04
CA ASN A 128 -9.69 1.76 15.83
C ASN A 128 -10.55 1.52 14.56
N VAL A 129 -11.82 1.13 14.73
CA VAL A 129 -12.76 0.85 13.64
C VAL A 129 -12.96 2.07 12.72
N SER A 130 -13.03 1.84 11.41
CA SER A 130 -13.26 2.89 10.40
C SER A 130 -14.71 2.87 9.89
N SER A 131 -15.27 4.05 9.62
CA SER A 131 -16.61 4.18 9.03
C SER A 131 -16.56 4.17 7.50
N GLY A 132 -17.64 3.73 6.86
CA GLY A 132 -17.87 3.89 5.43
C GLY A 132 -18.86 5.01 5.10
N TYR A 133 -19.15 5.17 3.81
CA TYR A 133 -19.85 6.34 3.25
C TYR A 133 -21.08 5.98 2.40
N GLY A 134 -21.85 4.97 2.84
CA GLY A 134 -23.09 4.53 2.18
C GLY A 134 -22.97 3.18 1.48
N ILE A 135 -23.80 2.97 0.46
CA ILE A 135 -23.86 1.75 -0.34
C ILE A 135 -23.38 2.03 -1.77
N TRP A 136 -22.69 1.07 -2.36
CA TRP A 136 -22.25 1.08 -3.76
C TRP A 136 -22.82 -0.12 -4.51
N LYS A 137 -23.04 0.05 -5.83
CA LYS A 137 -23.56 -0.97 -6.74
C LYS A 137 -22.66 -1.10 -7.96
N THR A 138 -22.44 -2.31 -8.44
CA THR A 138 -21.95 -2.63 -9.79
C THR A 138 -23.01 -3.44 -10.52
N GLU A 139 -23.04 -3.35 -11.85
CA GLU A 139 -23.88 -4.16 -12.76
C GLU A 139 -23.01 -4.92 -13.79
N ASP A 140 -21.69 -4.97 -13.58
CA ASP A 140 -20.71 -5.57 -14.51
C ASP A 140 -19.63 -6.42 -13.80
N ALA A 141 -20.00 -6.97 -12.64
CA ALA A 141 -19.16 -7.78 -11.75
C ALA A 141 -17.89 -7.07 -11.24
N GLY A 142 -17.99 -5.75 -11.02
CA GLY A 142 -16.99 -4.91 -10.35
C GLY A 142 -16.04 -4.14 -11.26
N LYS A 143 -16.33 -4.02 -12.56
CA LYS A 143 -15.50 -3.20 -13.48
C LYS A 143 -15.83 -1.71 -13.34
N THR A 144 -17.10 -1.39 -13.09
CA THR A 144 -17.60 -0.06 -12.78
C THR A 144 -18.52 -0.06 -11.56
N TRP A 145 -18.54 1.06 -10.83
CA TRP A 145 -19.35 1.23 -9.63
C TRP A 145 -20.11 2.56 -9.63
N ALA A 146 -21.35 2.51 -9.15
CA ALA A 146 -22.22 3.65 -8.90
C ALA A 146 -22.57 3.75 -7.42
N PHE A 147 -22.73 4.98 -6.93
CA PHE A 147 -23.23 5.23 -5.58
C PHE A 147 -24.72 4.90 -5.49
N ALA A 148 -25.10 4.09 -4.51
CA ALA A 148 -26.44 3.52 -4.32
C ALA A 148 -27.06 3.91 -2.95
N GLY A 149 -26.79 5.12 -2.49
CA GLY A 149 -27.52 5.76 -1.39
C GLY A 149 -26.95 5.57 0.02
N LEU A 150 -27.73 6.02 1.01
CA LEU A 150 -27.44 5.94 2.44
C LEU A 150 -26.09 6.55 2.89
N LYS A 151 -25.66 7.67 2.29
CA LYS A 151 -24.34 8.32 2.51
C LYS A 151 -23.91 8.45 3.98
N ASN A 152 -24.87 8.69 4.87
CA ASN A 152 -24.65 8.93 6.30
C ASN A 152 -24.73 7.66 7.18
N SER A 153 -24.91 6.47 6.59
CA SER A 153 -25.09 5.20 7.31
C SER A 153 -23.93 4.87 8.26
N ARG A 154 -22.70 5.26 7.90
CA ARG A 154 -21.41 4.98 8.57
C ARG A 154 -21.03 3.52 8.71
N HIS A 155 -21.95 2.63 9.05
CA HIS A 155 -21.75 1.19 9.19
C HIS A 155 -22.96 0.44 8.65
N VAL A 156 -22.74 -0.43 7.65
CA VAL A 156 -23.76 -1.27 6.99
C VAL A 156 -23.35 -2.75 7.11
N PRO A 157 -23.66 -3.42 8.24
CA PRO A 157 -23.17 -4.78 8.53
C PRO A 157 -23.78 -5.91 7.69
N ARG A 158 -24.93 -5.65 7.04
CA ARG A 158 -25.62 -6.60 6.16
C ARG A 158 -26.40 -5.88 5.06
N ILE A 159 -26.32 -6.47 3.88
CA ILE A 159 -27.23 -6.25 2.76
C ILE A 159 -27.86 -7.61 2.44
N ARG A 160 -29.10 -7.61 1.95
CA ARG A 160 -29.73 -8.79 1.33
C ARG A 160 -30.47 -8.39 0.07
N ILE A 161 -30.41 -9.25 -0.94
CA ILE A 161 -31.04 -9.03 -2.25
C ILE A 161 -32.17 -10.05 -2.41
N HIS A 162 -33.31 -9.63 -2.95
CA HIS A 162 -34.41 -10.54 -3.24
C HIS A 162 -33.97 -11.58 -4.30
N PRO A 163 -34.21 -12.88 -4.09
CA PRO A 163 -33.55 -13.94 -4.87
C PRO A 163 -33.88 -13.92 -6.37
N THR A 164 -35.00 -13.31 -6.77
CA THR A 164 -35.47 -13.23 -8.17
C THR A 164 -35.55 -11.80 -8.71
N ASP A 165 -35.15 -10.78 -7.96
CA ASP A 165 -35.16 -9.38 -8.42
C ASP A 165 -34.06 -8.57 -7.71
N HIS A 166 -32.98 -8.28 -8.44
CA HIS A 166 -31.84 -7.52 -7.94
C HIS A 166 -32.13 -6.03 -7.65
N ASN A 167 -33.35 -5.53 -7.92
CA ASN A 167 -33.77 -4.17 -7.58
C ASN A 167 -34.41 -4.07 -6.21
N VAL A 168 -34.93 -5.20 -5.67
CA VAL A 168 -35.50 -5.28 -4.32
C VAL A 168 -34.38 -5.69 -3.36
N ILE A 169 -33.91 -4.72 -2.59
CA ILE A 169 -32.75 -4.87 -1.69
C ILE A 169 -33.07 -4.32 -0.30
N TYR A 170 -32.44 -4.92 0.70
CA TYR A 170 -32.59 -4.58 2.10
C TYR A 170 -31.22 -4.30 2.71
N ALA A 171 -31.10 -3.24 3.51
CA ALA A 171 -29.87 -2.87 4.20
C ALA A 171 -30.11 -2.77 5.71
N ALA A 172 -29.30 -3.48 6.49
CA ALA A 172 -29.18 -3.29 7.92
C ALA A 172 -28.16 -2.17 8.18
N VAL A 173 -28.62 -1.08 8.78
CA VAL A 173 -27.77 0.06 9.12
C VAL A 173 -27.59 0.14 10.63
N LEU A 174 -26.35 -0.04 11.07
CA LEU A 174 -25.97 0.14 12.47
C LEU A 174 -25.89 1.62 12.85
N GLY A 175 -25.54 2.48 11.89
CA GLY A 175 -25.42 3.92 12.10
C GLY A 175 -24.05 4.35 12.63
N ASN A 176 -23.94 5.64 12.95
CA ASN A 176 -22.80 6.20 13.67
C ASN A 176 -22.73 5.63 15.09
N ILE A 177 -21.62 4.96 15.42
CA ILE A 177 -21.39 4.32 16.73
C ILE A 177 -20.86 5.28 17.80
N TYR A 178 -20.39 6.48 17.41
CA TYR A 178 -19.76 7.45 18.30
C TYR A 178 -20.73 8.49 18.86
N LYS A 179 -21.94 8.60 18.30
CA LYS A 179 -23.01 9.50 18.77
C LYS A 179 -24.40 8.97 18.40
N PRO A 180 -25.46 9.39 19.10
CA PRO A 180 -26.83 9.12 18.67
C PRO A 180 -27.10 9.63 17.25
N THR A 181 -27.88 8.89 16.47
CA THR A 181 -28.21 9.25 15.09
C THR A 181 -29.52 8.63 14.61
N GLN A 182 -30.26 9.38 13.80
CA GLN A 182 -31.50 8.92 13.17
C GLN A 182 -31.26 7.99 11.97
N GLU A 183 -30.02 7.81 11.52
CA GLU A 183 -29.67 6.99 10.34
C GLU A 183 -29.67 5.47 10.60
N ARG A 184 -29.98 5.04 11.83
CA ARG A 184 -30.11 3.62 12.20
C ARG A 184 -31.40 3.04 11.59
N GLY A 185 -31.40 1.75 11.21
CA GLY A 185 -32.63 1.07 10.80
C GLY A 185 -32.45 -0.11 9.85
N ILE A 186 -33.57 -0.76 9.52
CA ILE A 186 -33.70 -1.55 8.30
C ILE A 186 -34.25 -0.64 7.21
N TYR A 187 -33.52 -0.56 6.09
CA TYR A 187 -33.92 0.16 4.90
C TYR A 187 -34.25 -0.83 3.77
N LYS A 188 -35.24 -0.50 2.95
CA LYS A 188 -35.62 -1.24 1.75
C LYS A 188 -35.57 -0.31 0.53
N SER A 189 -35.05 -0.81 -0.58
CA SER A 189 -35.19 -0.20 -1.90
C SER A 189 -35.87 -1.20 -2.84
N THR A 190 -36.62 -0.69 -3.82
CA THR A 190 -37.26 -1.48 -4.89
C THR A 190 -36.87 -0.98 -6.28
N ASP A 191 -35.87 -0.09 -6.38
CA ASP A 191 -35.40 0.53 -7.62
C ASP A 191 -33.89 0.38 -7.84
N GLY A 192 -33.28 -0.57 -7.11
CA GLY A 192 -31.85 -0.89 -7.17
C GLY A 192 -30.96 0.11 -6.42
N GLY A 193 -31.47 0.69 -5.33
CA GLY A 193 -30.72 1.58 -4.44
C GLY A 193 -30.73 3.05 -4.81
N LYS A 194 -31.61 3.49 -5.71
CA LYS A 194 -31.77 4.92 -6.08
C LYS A 194 -32.58 5.65 -5.00
N THR A 195 -33.62 5.02 -4.48
CA THR A 195 -34.41 5.47 -3.33
C THR A 195 -34.46 4.40 -2.25
N TRP A 196 -34.66 4.82 -0.99
CA TRP A 196 -34.64 3.95 0.18
C TRP A 196 -35.69 4.35 1.21
N ASP A 197 -36.59 3.43 1.53
CA ASP A 197 -37.56 3.53 2.62
C ASP A 197 -36.96 2.98 3.91
N LYS A 198 -37.06 3.71 5.02
CA LYS A 198 -36.74 3.16 6.34
C LYS A 198 -37.95 2.40 6.88
N LYS A 199 -37.92 1.07 6.83
CA LYS A 199 -39.03 0.19 7.21
C LYS A 199 -39.05 -0.17 8.70
N LEU A 200 -37.90 -0.13 9.38
CA LEU A 200 -37.83 -0.36 10.83
C LEU A 200 -36.81 0.57 11.49
N PHE A 201 -37.24 1.25 12.55
CA PHE A 201 -36.43 2.10 13.42
C PHE A 201 -36.81 1.81 14.87
N VAL A 202 -35.82 1.72 15.77
CA VAL A 202 -36.05 1.41 17.18
C VAL A 202 -35.79 2.64 18.06
N ASN A 203 -34.59 3.19 17.99
CA ASN A 203 -34.21 4.49 18.56
C ASN A 203 -32.86 4.94 17.95
N ASP A 204 -32.36 6.10 18.36
CA ASP A 204 -31.15 6.73 17.81
C ASP A 204 -29.81 6.12 18.29
N GLN A 205 -29.87 5.16 19.23
CA GLN A 205 -28.72 4.47 19.82
C GLN A 205 -28.68 2.96 19.50
N SER A 206 -29.75 2.41 18.93
CA SER A 206 -29.90 0.99 18.59
C SER A 206 -30.10 0.80 17.08
N GLY A 207 -29.12 0.18 16.43
CA GLY A 207 -29.10 -0.04 14.98
C GLY A 207 -29.02 -1.52 14.62
N PHE A 208 -29.05 -1.85 13.32
CA PHE A 208 -29.17 -3.24 12.88
C PHE A 208 -27.83 -3.84 12.46
N VAL A 209 -27.60 -5.09 12.89
CA VAL A 209 -26.33 -5.81 12.68
C VAL A 209 -26.45 -7.15 11.97
N ASP A 210 -27.64 -7.75 12.01
CA ASP A 210 -27.93 -8.97 11.27
C ASP A 210 -29.28 -8.87 10.58
N LEU A 211 -29.36 -9.53 9.43
CA LEU A 211 -30.51 -9.55 8.54
C LEU A 211 -30.41 -10.81 7.68
N THR A 212 -31.44 -11.64 7.68
CA THR A 212 -31.55 -12.80 6.79
C THR A 212 -32.95 -12.90 6.22
N LEU A 213 -33.04 -13.38 4.98
CA LEU A 213 -34.27 -13.92 4.42
C LEU A 213 -34.37 -15.39 4.85
N ASP A 214 -35.60 -15.90 4.90
CA ASP A 214 -35.87 -17.34 4.80
C ASP A 214 -35.47 -17.81 3.38
N PRO A 215 -34.56 -18.80 3.23
CA PRO A 215 -34.11 -19.28 1.93
C PRO A 215 -35.22 -19.79 1.01
N ASN A 216 -36.33 -20.28 1.58
CA ASN A 216 -37.44 -20.89 0.83
C ASN A 216 -38.63 -19.93 0.62
N ASN A 217 -38.67 -18.80 1.34
CA ASN A 217 -39.77 -17.84 1.25
C ASN A 217 -39.28 -16.40 1.50
N PRO A 218 -38.92 -15.62 0.46
CA PRO A 218 -38.32 -14.29 0.62
C PRO A 218 -39.27 -13.22 1.19
N ARG A 219 -40.55 -13.55 1.46
CA ARG A 219 -41.46 -12.69 2.25
C ARG A 219 -41.14 -12.72 3.74
N ILE A 220 -40.48 -13.77 4.22
CA ILE A 220 -40.09 -13.93 5.62
C ILE A 220 -38.67 -13.42 5.80
N LEU A 221 -38.49 -12.50 6.74
CA LEU A 221 -37.19 -11.93 7.09
C LEU A 221 -37.02 -11.90 8.61
N TYR A 222 -35.79 -12.10 9.07
CA TYR A 222 -35.39 -11.92 10.47
C TYR A 222 -34.29 -10.88 10.54
N ALA A 223 -34.36 -10.00 11.55
CA ALA A 223 -33.40 -8.91 11.74
C ALA A 223 -33.12 -8.69 13.23
N SER A 224 -31.90 -8.30 13.57
CA SER A 224 -31.51 -8.00 14.96
C SER A 224 -31.09 -6.53 15.12
N SER A 225 -31.78 -5.83 16.02
CA SER A 225 -31.33 -4.53 16.51
C SER A 225 -30.40 -4.69 17.70
N TRP A 226 -29.42 -3.80 17.82
CA TRP A 226 -28.38 -3.82 18.83
C TRP A 226 -28.06 -2.40 19.29
N ARG A 227 -28.14 -2.18 20.60
CA ARG A 227 -27.63 -0.96 21.23
C ARG A 227 -26.11 -1.04 21.36
N ALA A 228 -25.41 -0.14 20.64
CA ALA A 228 -23.95 -0.07 20.65
C ALA A 228 -23.45 1.36 20.63
N GLN A 229 -22.48 1.64 21.50
CA GLN A 229 -21.78 2.91 21.58
C GLN A 229 -20.27 2.69 21.78
N ARG A 230 -19.46 3.45 21.04
CA ARG A 230 -18.02 3.60 21.25
C ARG A 230 -17.71 5.03 21.66
N THR A 231 -16.75 5.20 22.57
CA THR A 231 -16.16 6.49 22.96
C THR A 231 -14.63 6.39 22.81
N PRO A 232 -13.84 7.44 23.10
CA PRO A 232 -12.38 7.33 23.16
C PRO A 232 -11.88 6.30 24.19
N TYR A 233 -12.65 6.07 25.26
CA TYR A 233 -12.23 5.36 26.48
C TYR A 233 -13.15 4.18 26.86
N SER A 234 -14.13 3.82 26.01
CA SER A 234 -15.06 2.73 26.33
C SER A 234 -15.81 2.14 25.13
N LEU A 235 -16.28 0.91 25.33
CA LEU A 235 -17.36 0.25 24.61
C LEU A 235 -18.57 0.12 25.53
N SER A 236 -19.78 0.14 24.97
CA SER A 236 -20.97 -0.43 25.61
C SER A 236 -21.75 -1.30 24.63
N SER A 237 -21.94 -2.58 24.97
CA SER A 237 -22.82 -3.53 24.26
C SER A 237 -24.10 -3.82 25.04
N GLY A 238 -25.25 -3.66 24.39
CA GLY A 238 -26.55 -4.04 24.92
C GLY A 238 -27.29 -2.95 25.70
N GLY A 239 -28.59 -3.19 25.92
CA GLY A 239 -29.52 -2.24 26.55
C GLY A 239 -30.81 -2.05 25.75
N ALA A 240 -31.55 -0.98 26.06
CA ALA A 240 -32.87 -0.73 25.49
C ALA A 240 -32.85 -0.65 23.95
N GLY A 241 -33.73 -1.43 23.31
CA GLY A 241 -33.84 -1.51 21.86
C GLY A 241 -32.92 -2.54 21.19
N SER A 242 -32.11 -3.29 21.93
CA SER A 242 -31.58 -4.58 21.42
C SER A 242 -32.71 -5.61 21.39
N ALA A 243 -32.99 -6.22 20.23
CA ALA A 243 -34.13 -7.11 20.05
C ALA A 243 -34.01 -7.96 18.76
N LEU A 244 -34.81 -9.04 18.69
CA LEU A 244 -34.95 -9.88 17.50
C LEU A 244 -36.33 -9.68 16.87
N TRP A 245 -36.35 -9.43 15.57
CA TRP A 245 -37.54 -9.03 14.81
C TRP A 245 -37.83 -10.02 13.68
N LYS A 246 -39.11 -10.18 13.33
CA LYS A 246 -39.59 -10.94 12.18
C LYS A 246 -40.54 -10.11 11.33
N SER A 247 -40.36 -10.19 10.01
CA SER A 247 -41.31 -9.77 8.97
C SER A 247 -41.91 -11.01 8.31
N THR A 248 -43.15 -10.91 7.82
CA THR A 248 -43.80 -11.94 6.99
C THR A 248 -44.36 -11.39 5.66
N ASP A 249 -44.11 -10.11 5.36
CA ASP A 249 -44.69 -9.36 4.24
C ASP A 249 -43.62 -8.65 3.38
N SER A 250 -42.43 -9.26 3.25
CA SER A 250 -41.28 -8.69 2.53
C SER A 250 -40.77 -7.39 3.17
N GLY A 251 -40.76 -7.31 4.49
CA GLY A 251 -40.11 -6.26 5.27
C GLY A 251 -40.92 -4.97 5.38
N GLU A 252 -42.21 -4.99 5.05
CA GLU A 252 -43.09 -3.82 5.18
C GLU A 252 -43.53 -3.63 6.64
N THR A 253 -43.80 -4.71 7.38
CA THR A 253 -44.11 -4.66 8.82
C THR A 253 -43.26 -5.66 9.62
N TRP A 254 -43.03 -5.34 10.89
CA TRP A 254 -42.11 -6.09 11.75
C TRP A 254 -42.70 -6.32 13.14
N SER A 255 -42.62 -7.57 13.61
CA SER A 255 -42.98 -7.98 14.96
C SER A 255 -41.74 -8.31 15.79
N GLU A 256 -41.70 -7.89 17.05
CA GLU A 256 -40.61 -8.22 17.97
C GLU A 256 -40.81 -9.63 18.56
N ILE A 257 -40.03 -10.59 18.07
CA ILE A 257 -40.13 -12.01 18.48
C ILE A 257 -39.21 -12.36 19.67
N SER A 258 -38.33 -11.45 20.11
CA SER A 258 -37.59 -11.60 21.37
C SER A 258 -38.47 -11.54 22.63
N LYS A 259 -39.76 -11.18 22.49
CA LYS A 259 -40.76 -11.23 23.58
C LYS A 259 -41.47 -12.57 23.72
N ASN A 260 -41.27 -13.48 22.77
CA ASN A 260 -41.99 -14.75 22.69
C ASN A 260 -41.53 -15.77 23.75
N GLU A 261 -42.28 -16.86 23.90
CA GLU A 261 -42.04 -17.87 24.93
C GLU A 261 -40.62 -18.47 24.81
N GLY A 262 -39.91 -18.57 25.94
CA GLY A 262 -38.60 -19.21 26.04
C GLY A 262 -37.38 -18.31 25.78
N PHE A 263 -37.56 -17.11 25.21
CA PHE A 263 -36.46 -16.15 25.00
C PHE A 263 -36.08 -15.40 26.30
N PRO A 264 -34.84 -14.87 26.46
CA PRO A 264 -34.48 -14.02 27.61
C PRO A 264 -35.35 -12.77 27.72
N LYS A 265 -35.63 -12.34 28.96
CA LYS A 265 -36.50 -11.19 29.28
C LYS A 265 -35.76 -10.01 29.91
N ASP A 266 -34.52 -10.21 30.31
CA ASP A 266 -33.61 -9.21 30.86
C ASP A 266 -32.79 -8.54 29.75
N THR A 267 -31.67 -7.89 30.07
CA THR A 267 -30.99 -7.00 29.12
C THR A 267 -30.39 -7.78 27.94
N LEU A 268 -30.83 -7.47 26.72
CA LEU A 268 -30.31 -8.05 25.47
C LEU A 268 -29.12 -7.26 24.92
N GLY A 269 -28.14 -8.01 24.40
CA GLY A 269 -26.96 -7.51 23.72
C GLY A 269 -27.06 -7.69 22.22
N ILE A 270 -25.94 -8.01 21.57
CA ILE A 270 -25.92 -8.40 20.17
C ILE A 270 -26.60 -9.78 19.96
N ILE A 271 -27.29 -9.94 18.83
CA ILE A 271 -27.91 -11.20 18.42
C ILE A 271 -27.50 -11.48 16.97
N GLY A 272 -27.16 -12.73 16.67
CA GLY A 272 -26.98 -13.24 15.31
C GLY A 272 -28.05 -14.28 15.00
N VAL A 273 -28.59 -14.31 13.78
CA VAL A 273 -29.77 -15.14 13.43
C VAL A 273 -29.60 -15.84 12.09
N THR A 274 -29.99 -17.11 12.03
CA THR A 274 -29.98 -17.93 10.81
C THR A 274 -31.18 -18.87 10.74
N VAL A 275 -31.60 -19.20 9.51
CA VAL A 275 -32.74 -20.08 9.20
C VAL A 275 -32.18 -21.28 8.43
N SER A 276 -32.65 -22.49 8.71
CA SER A 276 -32.23 -23.66 7.93
C SER A 276 -32.75 -23.58 6.49
N PRO A 277 -31.88 -23.70 5.47
CA PRO A 277 -32.29 -23.88 4.09
C PRO A 277 -33.16 -25.12 3.87
N LYS A 278 -33.04 -26.15 4.71
CA LYS A 278 -33.86 -27.37 4.63
C LYS A 278 -35.23 -27.24 5.29
N ASN A 279 -35.38 -26.31 6.25
CA ASN A 279 -36.57 -26.22 7.08
C ASN A 279 -36.80 -24.78 7.57
N SER A 280 -37.75 -24.07 6.96
CA SER A 280 -38.04 -22.66 7.26
C SER A 280 -38.56 -22.37 8.67
N ASP A 281 -39.08 -23.39 9.37
CA ASP A 281 -39.49 -23.26 10.78
C ASP A 281 -38.30 -23.42 11.75
N ARG A 282 -37.17 -23.98 11.28
CA ARG A 282 -35.91 -24.13 12.02
C ARG A 282 -35.12 -22.83 12.00
N VAL A 283 -35.09 -22.13 13.13
CA VAL A 283 -34.38 -20.85 13.29
C VAL A 283 -33.46 -20.92 14.49
N TRP A 284 -32.19 -20.51 14.34
CA TRP A 284 -31.28 -20.33 15.46
C TRP A 284 -30.98 -18.86 15.71
N ALA A 285 -30.81 -18.51 16.98
CA ALA A 285 -30.37 -17.20 17.43
C ALA A 285 -29.24 -17.35 18.47
N ILE A 286 -28.05 -16.82 18.18
CA ILE A 286 -26.95 -16.72 19.14
C ILE A 286 -27.08 -15.39 19.87
N VAL A 287 -27.30 -15.42 21.19
CA VAL A 287 -27.78 -14.28 21.98
C VAL A 287 -26.76 -13.85 23.05
N GLU A 288 -26.32 -12.59 22.99
CA GLU A 288 -25.66 -11.92 24.11
C GLU A 288 -26.70 -11.53 25.17
N ASN A 289 -26.52 -12.06 26.37
CA ASN A 289 -27.33 -11.75 27.55
C ASN A 289 -26.53 -12.16 28.80
N LYS A 290 -26.76 -11.48 29.93
CA LYS A 290 -25.92 -11.57 31.12
C LYS A 290 -25.91 -12.97 31.74
N GLU A 291 -27.09 -13.48 32.10
CA GLU A 291 -27.23 -14.78 32.76
C GLU A 291 -27.64 -15.89 31.78
N LYS A 292 -28.58 -15.57 30.86
CA LYS A 292 -29.20 -16.51 29.93
C LYS A 292 -28.63 -16.46 28.51
N GLY A 293 -27.50 -15.78 28.27
CA GLY A 293 -26.83 -15.80 26.96
C GLY A 293 -26.47 -17.22 26.49
N GLY A 294 -26.48 -17.45 25.19
CA GLY A 294 -26.27 -18.78 24.60
C GLY A 294 -26.93 -18.93 23.22
N LEU A 295 -26.93 -20.16 22.70
CA LEU A 295 -27.62 -20.50 21.46
C LEU A 295 -29.07 -20.89 21.74
N TYR A 296 -29.98 -20.22 21.06
CA TYR A 296 -31.41 -20.48 21.05
C TYR A 296 -31.82 -21.12 19.73
N ARG A 297 -32.81 -22.00 19.78
CA ARG A 297 -33.45 -22.58 18.60
C ARG A 297 -34.97 -22.47 18.71
N SER A 298 -35.61 -22.23 17.58
CA SER A 298 -37.04 -22.33 17.38
C SER A 298 -37.31 -23.35 16.28
N ASP A 299 -38.40 -24.10 16.47
CA ASP A 299 -38.84 -25.18 15.58
C ASP A 299 -40.24 -24.84 14.99
N ASP A 300 -40.67 -23.58 15.11
CA ASP A 300 -41.97 -23.05 14.68
C ASP A 300 -41.88 -21.63 14.05
N GLY A 301 -40.70 -21.28 13.56
CA GLY A 301 -40.41 -20.00 12.91
C GLY A 301 -40.32 -18.82 13.88
N GLY A 302 -39.97 -19.05 15.13
CA GLY A 302 -39.71 -18.01 16.15
C GLY A 302 -40.90 -17.69 17.07
N LYS A 303 -41.95 -18.52 17.14
CA LYS A 303 -43.08 -18.35 18.07
C LYS A 303 -42.76 -18.90 19.46
N LYS A 304 -41.96 -19.97 19.52
CA LYS A 304 -41.40 -20.52 20.76
C LYS A 304 -39.91 -20.81 20.60
N TRP A 305 -39.16 -20.53 21.65
CA TRP A 305 -37.72 -20.66 21.71
C TRP A 305 -37.27 -21.64 22.79
N MET A 306 -36.16 -22.33 22.53
CA MET A 306 -35.47 -23.20 23.47
C MET A 306 -34.01 -22.79 23.54
N ARG A 307 -33.47 -22.57 24.74
CA ARG A 307 -32.02 -22.40 24.96
C ARG A 307 -31.37 -23.78 24.88
N ILE A 308 -30.71 -24.07 23.77
CA ILE A 308 -30.19 -25.42 23.48
C ILE A 308 -28.73 -25.61 23.88
N ASN A 309 -27.95 -24.53 23.99
CA ASN A 309 -26.58 -24.55 24.47
C ASN A 309 -26.24 -23.21 25.18
N GLU A 310 -25.50 -23.29 26.29
CA GLU A 310 -25.12 -22.12 27.10
C GLU A 310 -23.61 -21.84 27.19
N GLU A 311 -22.79 -22.64 26.52
CA GLU A 311 -21.33 -22.61 26.60
C GLU A 311 -20.79 -21.20 26.31
N ARG A 312 -19.96 -20.68 27.22
CA ARG A 312 -19.34 -19.35 27.06
C ARG A 312 -18.38 -19.28 25.86
N LYS A 313 -17.84 -20.41 25.38
CA LYS A 313 -16.97 -20.47 24.21
C LYS A 313 -17.64 -19.88 22.95
N LEU A 314 -18.95 -20.12 22.79
CA LEU A 314 -19.76 -19.60 21.68
C LEU A 314 -19.98 -18.07 21.73
N ARG A 315 -19.56 -17.38 22.81
CA ARG A 315 -19.86 -15.96 23.07
C ARG A 315 -18.79 -15.24 23.89
N GLN A 316 -17.50 -15.57 23.71
CA GLN A 316 -16.40 -15.07 24.55
C GLN A 316 -16.28 -13.54 24.53
N ARG A 317 -16.42 -12.93 23.35
CA ARG A 317 -16.50 -11.47 23.15
C ARG A 317 -17.64 -11.17 22.19
N ALA A 318 -18.87 -11.39 22.65
CA ALA A 318 -20.05 -11.44 21.78
C ALA A 318 -20.20 -10.24 20.84
N TRP A 319 -20.04 -9.01 21.36
CA TRP A 319 -20.07 -7.76 20.59
C TRP A 319 -19.15 -7.71 19.35
N TYR A 320 -18.12 -8.55 19.29
CA TYR A 320 -17.13 -8.60 18.22
C TYR A 320 -17.48 -9.71 17.19
N TYR A 321 -17.78 -10.95 17.62
CA TYR A 321 -17.95 -12.10 16.70
C TYR A 321 -19.39 -12.55 16.41
N THR A 322 -20.41 -12.15 17.19
CA THR A 322 -21.72 -12.87 17.20
C THR A 322 -22.36 -13.00 15.80
N ARG A 323 -22.33 -14.23 15.27
CA ARG A 323 -22.97 -14.73 14.04
C ARG A 323 -23.28 -16.22 14.18
N ALA A 324 -24.28 -16.70 13.46
CA ALA A 324 -24.54 -18.12 13.26
C ALA A 324 -24.94 -18.39 11.80
N TYR A 325 -24.65 -19.58 11.29
CA TYR A 325 -24.97 -20.02 9.92
C TYR A 325 -25.47 -21.45 9.94
N ALA A 326 -26.65 -21.69 9.37
CA ALA A 326 -27.12 -23.05 9.10
C ALA A 326 -26.40 -23.63 7.88
N ASP A 327 -26.19 -24.94 7.89
CA ASP A 327 -25.65 -25.67 6.74
C ASP A 327 -26.64 -25.69 5.56
N THR A 328 -26.13 -25.85 4.35
CA THR A 328 -26.94 -25.83 3.12
C THR A 328 -27.50 -27.21 2.76
N GLU A 329 -26.94 -28.28 3.31
CA GLU A 329 -27.27 -29.67 2.96
C GLU A 329 -27.87 -30.48 4.12
N ASP A 330 -27.59 -30.12 5.38
CA ASP A 330 -28.12 -30.80 6.58
C ASP A 330 -29.01 -29.86 7.43
N GLU A 331 -30.11 -30.36 8.02
CA GLU A 331 -31.03 -29.54 8.83
C GLU A 331 -30.62 -29.34 10.29
N ASP A 332 -29.68 -30.13 10.81
CA ASP A 332 -29.21 -30.10 12.20
C ASP A 332 -27.78 -29.54 12.35
N VAL A 333 -27.08 -29.29 11.22
CA VAL A 333 -25.74 -28.68 11.23
C VAL A 333 -25.81 -27.16 11.30
N VAL A 334 -25.12 -26.59 12.29
CA VAL A 334 -25.05 -25.13 12.51
C VAL A 334 -23.66 -24.71 12.97
N TYR A 335 -23.20 -23.59 12.42
CA TYR A 335 -21.91 -22.97 12.69
C TYR A 335 -22.09 -21.70 13.53
N VAL A 336 -21.19 -21.43 14.48
CA VAL A 336 -21.14 -20.20 15.28
C VAL A 336 -19.74 -19.62 15.19
N LEU A 337 -19.62 -18.34 14.83
CA LEU A 337 -18.32 -17.67 14.68
C LEU A 337 -17.83 -17.05 15.99
N ASN A 338 -16.51 -17.10 16.19
CA ASN A 338 -15.79 -16.60 17.36
C ASN A 338 -14.28 -16.51 17.04
N VAL A 339 -13.44 -16.27 18.06
CA VAL A 339 -11.96 -16.45 18.00
C VAL A 339 -11.60 -17.74 17.24
N ARG A 340 -12.34 -18.81 17.56
CA ARG A 340 -12.41 -20.07 16.81
C ARG A 340 -13.82 -20.25 16.27
N TYR A 341 -14.00 -20.79 15.07
CA TYR A 341 -15.35 -21.16 14.64
C TYR A 341 -15.76 -22.50 15.26
N HIS A 342 -17.05 -22.63 15.54
CA HIS A 342 -17.62 -23.81 16.18
C HIS A 342 -18.66 -24.44 15.26
N LYS A 343 -18.66 -25.78 15.14
CA LYS A 343 -19.62 -26.55 14.35
C LYS A 343 -20.38 -27.54 15.26
N SER A 344 -21.69 -27.54 15.15
CA SER A 344 -22.60 -28.55 15.70
C SER A 344 -23.16 -29.40 14.56
N THR A 345 -23.52 -30.66 14.86
CA THR A 345 -24.18 -31.59 13.94
C THR A 345 -25.38 -32.30 14.61
N ASP A 346 -25.95 -31.69 15.66
CA ASP A 346 -27.02 -32.28 16.49
C ASP A 346 -28.15 -31.28 16.82
N GLY A 347 -28.29 -30.28 15.95
CA GLY A 347 -29.27 -29.20 16.06
C GLY A 347 -28.82 -28.04 16.94
N GLY A 348 -27.53 -27.97 17.31
CA GLY A 348 -26.92 -26.93 18.14
C GLY A 348 -26.74 -27.29 19.61
N LYS A 349 -26.81 -28.57 20.01
CA LYS A 349 -26.68 -29.00 21.41
C LYS A 349 -25.22 -29.13 21.82
N THR A 350 -24.39 -29.77 20.98
CA THR A 350 -22.95 -29.92 21.20
C THR A 350 -22.13 -29.28 20.09
N PHE A 351 -20.93 -28.78 20.43
CA PHE A 351 -20.08 -28.01 19.52
C PHE A 351 -18.62 -28.44 19.58
N ASN A 352 -18.11 -28.88 18.41
CA ASN A 352 -16.69 -29.00 18.13
C ASN A 352 -16.10 -27.65 17.70
N THR A 353 -14.78 -27.50 17.81
CA THR A 353 -14.08 -26.21 17.67
C THR A 353 -12.94 -26.34 16.67
N PHE A 354 -12.87 -25.39 15.73
CA PHE A 354 -11.99 -25.43 14.56
C PHE A 354 -11.34 -24.05 14.32
N ASN A 355 -10.33 -23.99 13.45
CA ASN A 355 -9.69 -22.73 13.02
C ASN A 355 -9.55 -22.72 11.51
N ALA A 356 -9.61 -21.53 10.92
CA ALA A 356 -8.99 -21.27 9.62
C ALA A 356 -7.46 -21.09 9.82
N PRO A 357 -6.68 -20.74 8.77
CA PRO A 357 -5.26 -20.40 8.90
C PRO A 357 -4.99 -19.16 9.75
N HIS A 358 -6.01 -18.35 10.05
CA HIS A 358 -5.99 -17.30 11.06
C HIS A 358 -7.17 -17.50 12.04
N GLY A 359 -7.18 -16.75 13.13
CA GLY A 359 -8.29 -16.70 14.09
C GLY A 359 -9.18 -15.48 13.88
N ASP A 360 -10.16 -15.34 14.77
CA ASP A 360 -11.06 -14.19 14.89
C ASP A 360 -12.03 -14.02 13.71
N HIS A 361 -12.93 -14.98 13.58
CA HIS A 361 -13.84 -15.14 12.44
C HIS A 361 -15.08 -14.22 12.57
N HIS A 362 -15.38 -13.44 11.53
CA HIS A 362 -16.44 -12.43 11.48
C HIS A 362 -17.59 -12.75 10.54
N ASP A 363 -17.29 -13.47 9.46
CA ASP A 363 -18.27 -13.82 8.42
C ASP A 363 -17.95 -15.18 7.78
N LEU A 364 -18.99 -15.85 7.26
CA LEU A 364 -18.93 -17.16 6.63
C LEU A 364 -19.98 -17.21 5.52
N TRP A 365 -19.62 -17.79 4.39
CA TRP A 365 -20.56 -18.19 3.35
C TRP A 365 -20.37 -19.67 3.05
N ILE A 366 -21.48 -20.40 3.02
CA ILE A 366 -21.55 -21.83 2.70
C ILE A 366 -22.27 -21.95 1.36
N SER A 367 -21.70 -22.73 0.45
CA SER A 367 -22.21 -22.90 -0.90
C SER A 367 -23.58 -23.61 -0.91
N PRO A 368 -24.64 -23.01 -1.49
CA PRO A 368 -25.98 -23.61 -1.56
C PRO A 368 -26.03 -25.00 -2.22
N GLU A 369 -25.13 -25.27 -3.16
CA GLU A 369 -25.08 -26.50 -3.95
C GLU A 369 -24.01 -27.51 -3.50
N ASN A 370 -23.26 -27.21 -2.43
CA ASN A 370 -22.23 -28.10 -1.86
C ASN A 370 -21.76 -27.52 -0.50
N SER A 371 -22.17 -28.13 0.62
CA SER A 371 -21.83 -27.70 1.98
C SER A 371 -20.33 -27.67 2.28
N GLN A 372 -19.52 -28.44 1.54
CA GLN A 372 -18.07 -28.53 1.75
C GLN A 372 -17.31 -27.31 1.20
N ARG A 373 -17.93 -26.52 0.31
CA ARG A 373 -17.30 -25.33 -0.30
C ARG A 373 -17.70 -24.08 0.47
N MET A 374 -16.75 -23.48 1.17
CA MET A 374 -16.99 -22.31 2.02
C MET A 374 -15.93 -21.22 1.82
N ILE A 375 -16.30 -19.98 2.11
CA ILE A 375 -15.35 -18.88 2.33
C ILE A 375 -15.60 -18.29 3.72
N ILE A 376 -14.53 -18.06 4.47
CA ILE A 376 -14.57 -17.44 5.80
C ILE A 376 -13.81 -16.11 5.76
N GLY A 377 -14.27 -15.14 6.55
CA GLY A 377 -13.62 -13.85 6.74
C GLY A 377 -13.24 -13.68 8.21
N ASP A 378 -11.98 -13.38 8.47
CA ASP A 378 -11.41 -13.28 9.82
C ASP A 378 -10.40 -12.11 9.93
N ASP A 379 -9.72 -11.95 11.07
CA ASP A 379 -8.76 -10.84 11.27
C ASP A 379 -7.49 -10.94 10.40
N GLY A 380 -7.25 -12.09 9.75
CA GLY A 380 -6.20 -12.33 8.77
C GLY A 380 -6.65 -12.20 7.31
N GLY A 381 -7.93 -11.91 7.02
CA GLY A 381 -8.44 -11.69 5.66
C GLY A 381 -9.51 -12.71 5.27
N ALA A 382 -9.43 -13.24 4.04
CA ALA A 382 -10.36 -14.26 3.57
C ALA A 382 -9.64 -15.56 3.16
N GLN A 383 -10.20 -16.70 3.58
CA GLN A 383 -9.74 -18.03 3.16
C GLN A 383 -10.89 -18.90 2.65
N ILE A 384 -10.59 -19.78 1.69
CA ILE A 384 -11.54 -20.65 1.00
C ILE A 384 -11.20 -22.12 1.28
N THR A 385 -12.22 -22.95 1.48
CA THR A 385 -12.14 -24.41 1.58
C THR A 385 -13.06 -25.08 0.57
N TYR A 386 -12.71 -26.31 0.17
CA TYR A 386 -13.48 -27.19 -0.70
C TYR A 386 -13.80 -28.55 -0.05
N ASP A 387 -13.41 -28.74 1.21
CA ASP A 387 -13.41 -30.01 1.95
C ASP A 387 -14.07 -29.88 3.35
N GLY A 388 -14.97 -28.91 3.52
CA GLY A 388 -15.69 -28.70 4.79
C GLY A 388 -14.84 -28.04 5.88
N GLY A 389 -13.66 -27.53 5.53
CA GLY A 389 -12.72 -26.88 6.43
C GLY A 389 -11.62 -27.79 6.99
N GLU A 390 -11.35 -28.94 6.35
CA GLU A 390 -10.16 -29.74 6.62
C GLU A 390 -8.89 -29.02 6.14
N THR A 391 -8.96 -28.35 4.98
CA THR A 391 -7.92 -27.45 4.47
C THR A 391 -8.49 -26.13 3.98
N TRP A 392 -7.64 -25.10 3.97
CA TRP A 392 -8.00 -23.71 3.64
C TRP A 392 -6.89 -23.04 2.83
N SER A 393 -7.26 -22.09 1.96
CA SER A 393 -6.30 -21.26 1.24
C SER A 393 -5.47 -20.36 2.17
N THR A 394 -4.24 -20.02 1.78
CA THR A 394 -3.40 -19.08 2.56
C THR A 394 -3.99 -17.67 2.61
N TYR A 395 -3.64 -16.91 3.65
CA TYR A 395 -3.85 -15.45 3.74
C TYR A 395 -2.58 -14.64 3.40
N TYR A 396 -1.45 -15.31 3.16
CA TYR A 396 -0.19 -14.72 2.68
C TYR A 396 -0.22 -14.42 1.16
N ASN A 397 -1.35 -13.94 0.66
CA ASN A 397 -1.53 -13.50 -0.73
C ASN A 397 -2.41 -12.25 -0.87
N GLN A 398 -2.67 -11.53 0.22
CA GLN A 398 -3.59 -10.40 0.30
C GLN A 398 -2.86 -9.17 0.87
N PRO A 399 -2.63 -8.08 0.10
CA PRO A 399 -1.98 -6.87 0.60
C PRO A 399 -3.03 -5.98 1.30
N THR A 400 -3.60 -6.52 2.38
CA THR A 400 -4.64 -5.88 3.21
C THR A 400 -4.20 -5.66 4.66
N ALA A 401 -2.89 -5.74 4.94
CA ALA A 401 -2.34 -5.50 6.27
C ALA A 401 -2.75 -4.12 6.82
N GLN A 402 -3.07 -4.09 8.11
CA GLN A 402 -3.57 -2.93 8.83
C GLN A 402 -2.49 -2.41 9.78
N PHE A 403 -1.74 -1.39 9.35
CA PHE A 403 -0.60 -0.87 10.11
C PHE A 403 -0.94 0.35 10.96
N TYR A 404 -0.44 0.42 12.20
CA TYR A 404 -0.71 1.54 13.12
C TYR A 404 0.30 2.69 13.04
N ARG A 405 1.59 2.36 12.90
CA ARG A 405 2.74 3.28 12.99
C ARG A 405 3.83 2.84 12.01
N VAL A 406 4.72 3.74 11.63
CA VAL A 406 5.88 3.41 10.77
C VAL A 406 7.16 4.12 11.20
N THR A 407 8.27 3.38 11.14
CA THR A 407 9.63 3.93 11.24
C THR A 407 10.57 3.20 10.28
N THR A 408 11.83 3.65 10.21
CA THR A 408 12.87 3.09 9.32
C THR A 408 14.23 3.04 10.01
N ASP A 409 15.08 2.10 9.62
CA ASP A 409 16.46 2.00 10.13
C ASP A 409 17.51 2.66 9.20
N ASN A 410 18.80 2.37 9.43
CA ASN A 410 19.94 2.82 8.62
C ASN A 410 20.65 1.67 7.88
N ALA A 411 19.99 0.53 7.66
CA ALA A 411 20.58 -0.58 6.90
C ALA A 411 20.68 -0.25 5.39
N PHE A 412 21.38 -1.08 4.61
CA PHE A 412 21.30 -1.05 3.14
C PHE A 412 21.03 -2.46 2.57
N PRO A 413 19.88 -2.68 1.88
CA PRO A 413 18.74 -1.76 1.80
C PRO A 413 18.16 -1.44 3.19
N TYR A 414 17.69 -0.21 3.41
CA TYR A 414 17.06 0.13 4.69
C TYR A 414 15.73 -0.62 4.83
N ARG A 415 15.36 -0.92 6.08
CA ARG A 415 14.14 -1.63 6.44
C ARG A 415 13.09 -0.66 6.98
N ILE A 416 11.84 -0.97 6.66
CA ILE A 416 10.63 -0.28 7.13
C ILE A 416 10.01 -1.15 8.22
N TYR A 417 9.66 -0.54 9.35
CA TYR A 417 9.16 -1.22 10.54
C TYR A 417 7.73 -0.80 10.80
N VAL A 418 6.82 -1.77 10.91
CA VAL A 418 5.38 -1.55 11.04
C VAL A 418 4.72 -2.63 11.90
N ALA A 419 3.77 -2.24 12.74
CA ALA A 419 2.99 -3.15 13.60
C ALA A 419 1.64 -3.46 12.95
N GLN A 420 1.35 -4.73 12.68
CA GLN A 420 0.09 -5.17 12.06
C GLN A 420 -0.93 -5.59 13.12
N GLN A 421 -2.13 -5.01 13.03
CA GLN A 421 -3.30 -5.41 13.82
C GLN A 421 -3.59 -6.92 13.77
N ASP A 422 -3.89 -7.49 14.94
CA ASP A 422 -4.19 -8.90 15.19
C ASP A 422 -3.08 -9.87 14.70
N ASN A 423 -1.87 -9.36 14.43
CA ASN A 423 -0.72 -10.13 13.92
C ASN A 423 0.62 -9.59 14.49
N SER A 424 1.78 -9.95 13.94
CA SER A 424 3.08 -9.50 14.46
C SER A 424 3.51 -8.10 13.95
N THR A 425 4.43 -7.46 14.70
CA THR A 425 5.26 -6.37 14.17
C THR A 425 6.32 -6.96 13.26
N ILE A 426 6.57 -6.32 12.11
CA ILE A 426 7.50 -6.79 11.08
C ILE A 426 8.52 -5.71 10.69
N ARG A 427 9.65 -6.17 10.14
CA ARG A 427 10.60 -5.34 9.39
C ARG A 427 10.69 -5.83 7.94
N VAL A 428 10.52 -4.94 6.97
CA VAL A 428 10.52 -5.25 5.52
C VAL A 428 11.53 -4.39 4.76
N ASN A 429 12.31 -4.99 3.87
CA ASN A 429 13.24 -4.26 3.00
C ASN A 429 12.47 -3.33 2.04
N HIS A 430 12.90 -2.07 1.87
CA HIS A 430 12.24 -1.16 0.90
C HIS A 430 12.44 -1.59 -0.57
N ARG A 431 13.38 -2.51 -0.83
CA ARG A 431 13.74 -3.12 -2.12
C ARG A 431 14.40 -4.48 -1.91
N SER A 432 14.35 -5.32 -2.93
CA SER A 432 14.98 -6.65 -2.99
C SER A 432 16.08 -6.72 -4.07
N ASP A 433 16.93 -7.75 -4.00
CA ASP A 433 17.80 -8.16 -5.10
C ASP A 433 17.06 -9.02 -6.16
N GLY A 434 15.79 -9.38 -5.90
CA GLY A 434 14.88 -10.09 -6.82
C GLY A 434 14.07 -9.19 -7.77
N ALA A 435 12.93 -9.70 -8.26
CA ALA A 435 12.03 -8.99 -9.19
C ALA A 435 10.83 -8.31 -8.50
N GLY A 436 10.51 -8.74 -7.28
CA GLY A 436 9.50 -8.19 -6.37
C GLY A 436 10.06 -8.15 -4.94
N ILE A 437 9.19 -7.85 -3.97
CA ILE A 437 9.48 -7.90 -2.53
C ILE A 437 8.63 -9.04 -1.96
N SER A 438 9.26 -10.17 -1.66
CA SER A 438 8.58 -11.44 -1.31
C SER A 438 8.55 -11.68 0.20
N GLU A 439 8.12 -12.87 0.62
CA GLU A 439 8.25 -13.36 2.00
C GLU A 439 9.71 -13.55 2.44
N GLU A 440 10.69 -13.55 1.52
CA GLU A 440 12.12 -13.57 1.85
C GLU A 440 12.66 -12.17 2.23
N ASP A 441 11.90 -11.11 1.97
CA ASP A 441 12.32 -9.71 2.17
C ASP A 441 11.76 -9.07 3.46
N TRP A 442 11.03 -9.82 4.30
CA TRP A 442 10.53 -9.35 5.59
C TRP A 442 10.54 -10.44 6.67
N GLU A 443 10.60 -10.03 7.93
CA GLU A 443 10.54 -10.92 9.10
C GLU A 443 9.88 -10.24 10.31
N GLU A 444 9.50 -11.03 11.32
CA GLU A 444 8.90 -10.54 12.56
C GLU A 444 9.93 -9.86 13.48
N THR A 445 9.50 -8.93 14.34
CA THR A 445 10.41 -8.19 15.23
C THR A 445 9.74 -7.78 16.56
N ALA A 446 10.40 -6.90 17.33
CA ALA A 446 10.02 -6.54 18.68
C ALA A 446 8.62 -5.92 18.77
N GLY A 447 7.95 -6.17 19.89
CA GLY A 447 6.59 -5.71 20.16
C GLY A 447 5.53 -6.78 19.93
N GLY A 448 4.28 -6.32 19.74
CA GLY A 448 3.14 -7.15 19.37
C GLY A 448 2.42 -6.58 18.15
N GLU A 449 1.10 -6.62 18.13
CA GLU A 449 0.28 -6.16 16.98
C GLU A 449 0.20 -4.62 16.81
N SER A 450 0.63 -3.85 17.82
CA SER A 450 0.22 -2.45 18.00
C SER A 450 1.37 -1.46 18.25
N ALA A 451 2.60 -1.94 18.12
CA ALA A 451 3.83 -1.27 18.50
C ALA A 451 4.05 0.12 17.84
N HIS A 452 4.53 1.09 18.62
CA HIS A 452 5.65 1.91 18.13
C HIS A 452 6.92 1.05 18.14
N ILE A 453 7.84 1.35 17.22
CA ILE A 453 9.12 0.67 17.13
C ILE A 453 10.23 1.71 17.27
N ALA A 454 11.25 1.40 18.05
CA ALA A 454 12.52 2.12 18.07
C ALA A 454 13.64 1.15 17.69
N VAL A 455 14.41 1.49 16.66
CA VAL A 455 15.60 0.73 16.26
C VAL A 455 16.81 1.37 16.95
N ASP A 456 17.75 0.56 17.44
CA ASP A 456 18.99 1.08 18.03
C ASP A 456 19.76 1.90 16.98
N PRO A 457 20.12 3.17 17.26
CA PRO A 457 20.78 4.02 16.27
C PRO A 457 22.18 3.54 15.86
N THR A 458 22.77 2.61 16.61
CA THR A 458 24.13 2.08 16.41
C THR A 458 24.19 0.63 15.92
N ASP A 459 23.13 -0.15 16.14
CA ASP A 459 23.01 -1.53 15.64
C ASP A 459 21.58 -1.81 15.14
N ASN A 460 21.39 -1.80 13.81
CA ASN A 460 20.06 -2.00 13.21
C ASN A 460 19.46 -3.40 13.48
N ASP A 461 20.21 -4.36 14.03
CA ASP A 461 19.69 -5.66 14.46
C ASP A 461 19.22 -5.70 15.92
N ILE A 462 19.36 -4.60 16.66
CA ILE A 462 18.72 -4.41 17.97
C ILE A 462 17.48 -3.52 17.82
N VAL A 463 16.32 -4.06 18.17
CA VAL A 463 15.02 -3.42 17.93
C VAL A 463 14.18 -3.48 19.21
N TYR A 464 13.47 -2.40 19.50
CA TYR A 464 12.61 -2.25 20.67
C TYR A 464 11.18 -2.00 20.20
N GLY A 465 10.19 -2.68 20.79
CA GLY A 465 8.80 -2.60 20.35
C GLY A 465 7.80 -2.88 21.46
N GLY A 466 6.70 -2.12 21.42
CA GLY A 466 5.61 -2.18 22.40
C GLY A 466 4.44 -3.08 21.99
N SER A 467 3.49 -3.25 22.89
CA SER A 467 2.11 -3.65 22.60
C SER A 467 1.21 -3.21 23.76
N TYR A 468 -0.08 -3.45 23.64
CA TYR A 468 -1.05 -3.20 24.68
C TYR A 468 -0.66 -3.73 26.07
N GLY A 469 -1.21 -3.07 27.10
CA GLY A 469 -0.95 -3.39 28.50
C GLY A 469 0.46 -3.08 28.99
N GLY A 470 1.19 -2.19 28.31
CA GLY A 470 2.56 -1.81 28.69
C GLY A 470 3.61 -2.86 28.39
N PHE A 471 3.28 -3.87 27.56
CA PHE A 471 4.25 -4.84 27.06
C PHE A 471 5.33 -4.13 26.25
N LEU A 472 6.60 -4.34 26.60
CA LEU A 472 7.74 -3.73 25.91
C LEU A 472 8.87 -4.74 25.82
N THR A 473 9.38 -4.96 24.62
CA THR A 473 10.45 -5.94 24.35
C THR A 473 11.61 -5.32 23.60
N ARG A 474 12.78 -5.94 23.78
CA ARG A 474 13.99 -5.77 22.99
C ARG A 474 14.30 -7.09 22.29
N VAL A 475 14.53 -7.05 20.98
CA VAL A 475 14.95 -8.19 20.15
C VAL A 475 16.35 -7.91 19.61
N ASN A 476 17.21 -8.93 19.61
CA ASN A 476 18.46 -8.94 18.85
C ASN A 476 18.35 -10.01 17.75
N HIS A 477 18.22 -9.57 16.50
CA HIS A 477 18.00 -10.44 15.35
C HIS A 477 19.21 -11.30 15.00
N LYS A 478 20.41 -10.74 15.13
CA LYS A 478 21.68 -11.44 14.86
C LYS A 478 21.89 -12.71 15.71
N THR A 479 21.26 -12.76 16.89
CA THR A 479 21.33 -13.89 17.83
C THR A 479 19.98 -14.58 18.06
N ASN A 480 18.91 -14.07 17.45
CA ASN A 480 17.53 -14.46 17.71
C ASN A 480 17.17 -14.50 19.22
N THR A 481 17.50 -13.45 19.96
CA THR A 481 17.22 -13.34 21.40
C THR A 481 16.23 -12.23 21.71
N VAL A 482 15.36 -12.46 22.70
CA VAL A 482 14.27 -11.54 23.09
C VAL A 482 14.32 -11.29 24.61
N ARG A 483 14.08 -10.05 25.02
CA ARG A 483 14.02 -9.63 26.43
C ARG A 483 12.80 -8.75 26.68
N GLY A 484 12.00 -9.09 27.70
CA GLY A 484 11.00 -8.19 28.27
C GLY A 484 11.64 -7.07 29.09
N ILE A 485 11.21 -5.83 28.87
CA ILE A 485 11.78 -4.61 29.47
C ILE A 485 10.69 -3.60 29.88
N ASN A 486 9.48 -4.08 30.20
CA ASN A 486 8.35 -3.28 30.66
C ASN A 486 8.76 -2.31 31.79
N VAL A 487 8.26 -1.07 31.75
CA VAL A 487 8.51 -0.07 32.81
C VAL A 487 7.97 -0.53 34.16
N TRP A 488 6.81 -1.19 34.14
CA TRP A 488 6.17 -1.79 35.32
C TRP A 488 5.51 -3.10 34.88
N PRO A 489 6.07 -4.28 35.19
CA PRO A 489 5.58 -5.57 34.68
C PRO A 489 4.39 -6.09 35.50
N ASP A 490 3.30 -5.32 35.50
CA ASP A 490 2.01 -5.69 36.08
C ASP A 490 1.02 -5.99 34.93
N ASN A 491 0.12 -6.97 35.10
CA ASN A 491 -0.73 -7.44 34.00
C ASN A 491 -2.15 -6.83 34.11
N PRO A 492 -2.55 -5.94 33.19
CA PRO A 492 -3.84 -5.24 33.26
C PRO A 492 -5.08 -6.08 32.93
N MET A 493 -4.92 -7.30 32.43
CA MET A 493 -6.01 -8.01 31.77
C MET A 493 -7.26 -8.17 32.66
N GLY A 494 -8.38 -7.59 32.22
CA GLY A 494 -9.64 -7.62 32.96
C GLY A 494 -9.92 -6.39 33.84
N TYR A 495 -8.94 -5.52 34.10
CA TYR A 495 -9.12 -4.29 34.88
C TYR A 495 -9.22 -3.04 33.99
N GLY A 496 -9.99 -2.05 34.44
CA GLY A 496 -9.91 -0.70 33.90
C GLY A 496 -8.57 -0.03 34.27
N ALA A 497 -8.31 1.12 33.65
CA ALA A 497 -7.06 1.85 33.80
C ALA A 497 -6.86 2.46 35.20
N GLU A 498 -7.90 2.49 36.04
CA GLU A 498 -7.82 2.88 37.46
C GLU A 498 -7.02 1.89 38.31
N GLY A 499 -6.87 0.64 37.86
CA GLY A 499 -6.02 -0.36 38.52
C GLY A 499 -4.52 -0.16 38.27
N MET A 500 -4.13 0.73 37.36
CA MET A 500 -2.76 0.80 36.84
C MET A 500 -1.95 1.95 37.43
N LYS A 501 -0.75 1.63 37.95
CA LYS A 501 0.24 2.63 38.39
C LYS A 501 0.68 3.55 37.25
N TYR A 502 0.97 2.98 36.08
CA TYR A 502 1.33 3.69 34.86
C TYR A 502 0.42 3.22 33.73
N ARG A 503 -0.34 4.13 33.14
CA ARG A 503 -1.31 3.82 32.08
C ARG A 503 -0.65 3.90 30.71
N PHE A 504 -0.48 2.76 30.05
CA PHE A 504 0.03 2.68 28.68
C PHE A 504 -1.12 2.50 27.69
N GLN A 505 -1.10 3.25 26.60
CA GLN A 505 -2.03 3.07 25.48
C GLN A 505 -1.69 1.82 24.66
N TRP A 506 -2.63 1.42 23.80
CA TRP A 506 -2.46 0.33 22.83
C TRP A 506 -1.21 0.52 21.95
N ASN A 507 -0.98 1.76 21.50
CA ASN A 507 0.13 2.17 20.63
C ASN A 507 0.98 3.27 21.31
N PHE A 508 1.44 3.01 22.53
CA PHE A 508 2.25 3.99 23.27
C PHE A 508 3.58 4.33 22.54
N PRO A 509 4.05 5.59 22.54
CA PRO A 509 5.30 5.98 21.89
C PRO A 509 6.55 5.33 22.51
N ILE A 510 7.52 4.98 21.66
CA ILE A 510 8.87 4.55 22.04
C ILE A 510 9.84 5.19 21.04
N ILE A 511 10.85 5.92 21.50
CA ILE A 511 11.85 6.59 20.65
C ILE A 511 13.23 6.61 21.31
N PHE A 512 14.29 6.48 20.51
CA PHE A 512 15.62 6.92 20.94
C PHE A 512 15.73 8.44 20.84
N SER A 513 16.60 9.04 21.66
CA SER A 513 17.01 10.43 21.50
C SER A 513 17.71 10.63 20.15
N LYS A 514 17.47 11.79 19.54
CA LYS A 514 18.15 12.20 18.29
C LYS A 514 19.59 12.68 18.53
N HIS A 515 19.98 12.84 19.80
CA HIS A 515 21.26 13.42 20.23
C HIS A 515 22.12 12.45 21.06
N ASP A 516 21.50 11.48 21.75
CA ASP A 516 22.20 10.44 22.51
C ASP A 516 21.68 9.04 22.14
N PRO A 517 22.47 8.22 21.43
CA PRO A 517 22.01 6.91 20.97
C PRO A 517 21.77 5.89 22.09
N LYS A 518 22.21 6.15 23.34
CA LYS A 518 21.91 5.27 24.48
C LYS A 518 20.58 5.61 25.16
N LYS A 519 20.01 6.78 24.89
CA LYS A 519 18.88 7.34 25.62
C LYS A 519 17.56 6.91 24.98
N LEU A 520 16.96 5.87 25.52
CA LEU A 520 15.66 5.34 25.10
C LEU A 520 14.54 5.95 25.94
N TYR A 521 13.50 6.45 25.28
CA TYR A 521 12.29 6.98 25.93
C TYR A 521 11.08 6.08 25.65
N THR A 522 10.19 5.95 26.63
CA THR A 522 8.85 5.36 26.48
C THR A 522 7.85 6.15 27.32
N PHE A 523 6.57 6.10 26.95
CA PHE A 523 5.56 7.06 27.41
C PHE A 523 4.29 6.35 27.90
N SER A 524 3.94 6.53 29.17
CA SER A 524 2.63 6.17 29.74
C SER A 524 1.77 7.44 29.81
N ASN A 525 0.95 7.62 30.84
CA ASN A 525 0.60 8.95 31.36
C ASN A 525 1.81 9.81 31.83
N HIS A 526 3.00 9.22 31.95
CA HIS A 526 4.28 9.88 32.30
C HIS A 526 5.36 9.62 31.24
N VAL A 527 6.43 10.41 31.27
CA VAL A 527 7.65 10.20 30.48
C VAL A 527 8.65 9.33 31.24
N HIS A 528 9.15 8.27 30.62
CA HIS A 528 10.15 7.36 31.18
C HIS A 528 11.42 7.33 30.31
N ARG A 529 12.60 7.24 30.94
CA ARG A 529 13.90 7.15 30.27
C ARG A 529 14.69 5.93 30.72
N SER A 530 15.35 5.25 29.80
CA SER A 530 16.42 4.29 30.07
C SER A 530 17.70 4.69 29.35
N THR A 531 18.85 4.42 29.97
CA THR A 531 20.20 4.54 29.37
C THR A 531 20.95 3.21 29.37
N ASN A 532 20.25 2.11 29.67
CA ASN A 532 20.78 0.76 29.83
C ASN A 532 19.84 -0.30 29.21
N GLU A 533 19.35 0.00 28.00
CA GLU A 533 18.59 -0.93 27.15
C GLU A 533 17.31 -1.48 27.81
N GLY A 534 16.66 -0.69 28.67
CA GLY A 534 15.44 -1.06 29.39
C GLY A 534 15.67 -1.92 30.65
N GLN A 535 16.92 -2.05 31.13
CA GLN A 535 17.22 -2.70 32.42
C GLN A 535 16.66 -1.92 33.62
N SER A 536 16.58 -0.59 33.52
CA SER A 536 15.89 0.27 34.49
C SER A 536 15.31 1.49 33.79
N TRP A 537 14.23 2.02 34.37
CA TRP A 537 13.51 3.20 33.88
C TRP A 537 13.46 4.29 34.96
N GLU A 538 13.79 5.50 34.55
CA GLU A 538 13.73 6.73 35.34
C GLU A 538 12.51 7.55 34.94
N LEU A 539 11.77 8.05 35.94
CA LEU A 539 10.57 8.87 35.73
C LEU A 539 10.99 10.33 35.51
N LEU A 540 10.61 10.91 34.38
CA LEU A 540 10.96 12.28 33.98
C LEU A 540 9.75 13.24 33.98
N SER A 541 8.59 12.85 34.50
CA SER A 541 7.44 13.74 34.61
C SER A 541 6.44 13.28 35.67
N ASP A 542 5.66 14.23 36.18
CA ASP A 542 4.34 13.96 36.75
C ASP A 542 3.37 13.45 35.66
N ASP A 543 2.11 13.25 36.01
CA ASP A 543 1.07 12.87 35.04
C ASP A 543 0.78 14.05 34.09
N LEU A 544 1.09 13.89 32.80
CA LEU A 544 0.95 14.95 31.79
C LEU A 544 -0.39 14.89 31.05
N THR A 545 -1.41 14.32 31.69
CA THR A 545 -2.76 14.10 31.14
C THR A 545 -3.82 14.76 32.03
N ARG A 546 -5.09 14.75 31.60
CA ARG A 546 -6.20 15.24 32.42
C ARG A 546 -6.53 14.32 33.60
N ASN A 547 -6.09 13.05 33.52
CA ASN A 547 -6.26 12.02 34.55
C ASN A 547 -7.70 11.97 35.13
N ASP A 548 -8.70 12.02 34.26
CA ASP A 548 -10.11 12.08 34.67
C ASP A 548 -10.59 10.68 35.10
N PRO A 549 -10.88 10.45 36.40
CA PRO A 549 -11.18 9.12 36.92
C PRO A 549 -12.46 8.53 36.32
N THR A 550 -13.38 9.36 35.81
CA THR A 550 -14.61 8.88 35.15
C THR A 550 -14.36 8.18 33.81
N LYS A 551 -13.14 8.34 33.25
CA LYS A 551 -12.72 7.78 31.96
C LYS A 551 -11.70 6.67 32.09
N LEU A 552 -11.32 6.31 33.31
CA LEU A 552 -10.36 5.22 33.57
C LEU A 552 -11.06 3.86 33.77
N VAL A 553 -12.33 3.88 34.18
CA VAL A 553 -13.10 2.70 34.62
C VAL A 553 -13.25 1.59 33.57
N SER A 554 -13.59 0.38 34.07
CA SER A 554 -13.97 -0.80 33.27
C SER A 554 -14.93 -0.51 32.10
N SER A 555 -14.66 -1.15 30.96
CA SER A 555 -15.35 -1.00 29.68
C SER A 555 -16.14 -2.26 29.27
N GLY A 556 -17.15 -2.09 28.42
CA GLY A 556 -17.92 -3.16 27.76
C GLY A 556 -19.44 -3.03 27.92
N GLY A 557 -19.90 -2.29 28.94
CA GLY A 557 -21.32 -1.96 29.14
C GLY A 557 -22.04 -2.93 30.09
N PRO A 558 -23.38 -3.10 29.99
CA PRO A 558 -24.17 -3.80 31.01
C PRO A 558 -24.07 -5.33 31.02
N ILE A 559 -23.52 -5.95 29.97
CA ILE A 559 -23.52 -7.42 29.81
C ILE A 559 -22.10 -8.01 29.86
N THR A 560 -21.27 -7.71 28.87
CA THR A 560 -19.93 -8.29 28.68
C THR A 560 -18.87 -7.19 28.84
N GLN A 561 -17.94 -7.33 29.78
CA GLN A 561 -16.80 -6.40 29.86
C GLN A 561 -15.75 -6.73 28.78
N ASP A 562 -15.01 -5.72 28.31
CA ASP A 562 -13.84 -5.85 27.43
C ASP A 562 -12.75 -4.87 27.92
N ASN A 563 -11.85 -5.38 28.77
CA ASN A 563 -10.75 -4.65 29.38
C ASN A 563 -9.42 -5.19 28.83
N THR A 564 -9.14 -4.86 27.57
CA THR A 564 -7.96 -5.35 26.83
C THR A 564 -6.82 -4.32 26.75
N GLY A 565 -7.06 -3.09 27.20
CA GLY A 565 -6.11 -1.98 27.12
C GLY A 565 -6.28 -1.06 25.91
N VAL A 566 -7.12 -1.39 24.90
CA VAL A 566 -7.47 -0.43 23.82
C VAL A 566 -8.20 0.78 24.39
N GLU A 567 -9.02 0.51 25.40
CA GLU A 567 -9.91 1.47 26.05
C GLU A 567 -9.20 2.32 27.13
N TYR A 568 -7.92 2.07 27.40
CA TYR A 568 -7.15 2.87 28.35
C TYR A 568 -6.97 4.29 27.82
N TYR A 569 -7.20 5.27 28.69
CA TYR A 569 -7.29 6.68 28.34
C TYR A 569 -6.61 7.55 29.40
N CYS A 570 -6.46 8.84 29.10
CA CYS A 570 -5.60 9.75 29.87
C CYS A 570 -4.17 9.22 29.89
N THR A 571 -3.57 9.10 28.69
CA THR A 571 -2.20 8.64 28.44
C THR A 571 -1.49 9.55 27.43
N ILE A 572 -0.15 9.54 27.38
CA ILE A 572 0.61 10.18 26.30
C ILE A 572 0.54 9.28 25.05
N PHE A 573 0.01 9.82 23.96
CA PHE A 573 -0.30 9.10 22.73
C PHE A 573 0.67 9.44 21.58
N ALA A 574 1.29 10.62 21.64
CA ALA A 574 2.30 11.07 20.69
C ALA A 574 3.45 11.77 21.43
N ALA A 575 4.68 11.47 21.04
CA ALA A 575 5.88 12.10 21.60
C ALA A 575 6.98 12.16 20.53
N ASN A 576 7.82 13.22 20.57
CA ASN A 576 8.93 13.40 19.64
C ASN A 576 9.98 14.38 20.24
N GLU A 577 11.27 14.12 20.03
CA GLU A 577 12.36 15.05 20.39
C GLU A 577 12.70 15.95 19.19
N SER A 578 13.09 17.20 19.44
CA SER A 578 13.57 18.09 18.38
C SER A 578 14.82 17.53 17.70
N PRO A 579 14.91 17.49 16.36
CA PRO A 579 16.16 17.14 15.67
C PRO A 579 17.25 18.22 15.81
N LEU A 580 16.91 19.41 16.33
CA LEU A 580 17.82 20.56 16.41
C LEU A 580 18.44 20.76 17.80
N LYS A 581 17.82 20.21 18.86
CA LYS A 581 18.22 20.49 20.24
C LYS A 581 17.95 19.33 21.19
N GLU A 582 18.99 18.89 21.87
CA GLU A 582 18.90 17.89 22.94
C GLU A 582 18.00 18.38 24.07
N GLY A 583 17.15 17.49 24.60
CA GLY A 583 16.30 17.79 25.75
C GLY A 583 15.10 18.70 25.45
N LEU A 584 14.87 19.04 24.17
CA LEU A 584 13.62 19.65 23.70
C LEU A 584 12.66 18.55 23.25
N LEU A 585 11.79 18.09 24.15
CA LEU A 585 10.77 17.10 23.87
C LEU A 585 9.37 17.71 23.88
N TRP A 586 8.53 17.18 22.99
CA TRP A 586 7.10 17.50 22.89
C TRP A 586 6.29 16.23 23.10
N VAL A 587 5.23 16.33 23.90
CA VAL A 587 4.30 15.22 24.17
C VAL A 587 2.85 15.67 24.04
N GLY A 588 1.97 14.76 23.65
CA GLY A 588 0.54 15.00 23.51
C GLY A 588 -0.27 13.78 23.92
N SER A 589 -1.36 14.03 24.64
CA SER A 589 -2.20 12.97 25.22
C SER A 589 -3.41 12.60 24.37
N ASP A 590 -4.00 11.44 24.64
CA ASP A 590 -5.28 11.03 24.04
C ASP A 590 -6.49 11.84 24.56
N ASP A 591 -6.33 12.55 25.68
CA ASP A 591 -7.30 13.49 26.27
C ASP A 591 -7.08 14.97 25.90
N GLY A 592 -6.08 15.26 25.07
CA GLY A 592 -5.96 16.52 24.34
C GLY A 592 -5.16 17.61 25.04
N LEU A 593 -4.22 17.25 25.91
CA LEU A 593 -3.18 18.15 26.40
C LEU A 593 -1.93 18.03 25.52
N ILE A 594 -1.17 19.12 25.44
CA ILE A 594 0.15 19.18 24.80
C ILE A 594 1.12 19.82 25.78
N HIS A 595 2.26 19.17 26.02
CA HIS A 595 3.32 19.67 26.89
C HIS A 595 4.66 19.73 26.15
N VAL A 596 5.50 20.68 26.56
CA VAL A 596 6.88 20.83 26.06
C VAL A 596 7.85 20.94 27.24
N THR A 597 8.99 20.27 27.12
CA THR A 597 10.18 20.49 27.97
C THR A 597 11.31 21.05 27.11
N LYS A 598 12.19 21.85 27.72
CA LYS A 598 13.38 22.46 27.07
C LYS A 598 14.69 22.08 27.78
N ASP A 599 14.62 21.22 28.79
CA ASP A 599 15.70 20.91 29.74
C ASP A 599 15.83 19.40 30.02
N GLY A 600 15.33 18.55 29.12
CA GLY A 600 15.42 17.10 29.23
C GLY A 600 14.38 16.45 30.16
N GLY A 601 13.31 17.16 30.48
CA GLY A 601 12.21 16.69 31.34
C GLY A 601 12.29 17.16 32.79
N GLN A 602 13.19 18.08 33.14
CA GLN A 602 13.24 18.65 34.50
C GLN A 602 12.05 19.58 34.74
N THR A 603 11.61 20.31 33.71
CA THR A 603 10.38 21.11 33.74
C THR A 603 9.51 20.85 32.50
N TRP A 604 8.19 20.89 32.69
CA TRP A 604 7.19 20.70 31.64
C TRP A 604 6.19 21.86 31.64
N GLU A 605 5.99 22.47 30.47
CA GLU A 605 5.05 23.58 30.24
C GLU A 605 3.84 23.06 29.47
N ASN A 606 2.62 23.25 30.00
CA ASN A 606 1.39 22.95 29.27
C ASN A 606 1.15 24.05 28.24
N VAL A 607 1.22 23.66 26.96
CA VAL A 607 1.15 24.54 25.80
C VAL A 607 -0.01 24.18 24.89
N THR A 608 -1.10 23.67 25.48
CA THR A 608 -2.30 23.26 24.75
C THR A 608 -2.96 24.46 24.04
N PRO A 609 -3.28 24.38 22.72
CA PRO A 609 -3.82 25.50 21.97
C PRO A 609 -5.13 26.05 22.54
N ASN A 610 -5.17 27.35 22.83
CA ASN A 610 -6.40 28.06 23.20
C ASN A 610 -7.47 27.89 22.12
N GLY A 611 -8.65 27.38 22.52
CA GLY A 611 -9.75 27.10 21.60
C GLY A 611 -9.66 25.77 20.84
N MET A 612 -8.66 24.91 21.12
CA MET A 612 -8.75 23.50 20.70
C MET A 612 -9.88 22.80 21.49
N PRO A 613 -10.77 22.04 20.83
CA PRO A 613 -11.81 21.28 21.52
C PRO A 613 -11.25 20.24 22.51
N GLU A 614 -11.74 20.24 23.75
CA GLU A 614 -11.31 19.30 24.80
C GLU A 614 -11.62 17.84 24.45
N TRP A 615 -10.79 16.87 24.84
CA TRP A 615 -10.91 15.45 24.45
C TRP A 615 -10.61 15.17 22.96
N ASN A 616 -9.82 16.03 22.33
CA ASN A 616 -9.14 15.70 21.07
C ASN A 616 -8.00 14.72 21.36
N MET A 617 -7.89 13.63 20.60
CA MET A 617 -6.73 12.73 20.67
C MET A 617 -5.57 13.34 19.89
N ILE A 618 -4.43 13.60 20.53
CA ILE A 618 -3.21 14.07 19.84
C ILE A 618 -2.52 12.86 19.19
N ASN A 619 -2.71 12.69 17.88
CA ASN A 619 -2.34 11.48 17.16
C ASN A 619 -0.92 11.52 16.58
N SER A 620 -0.39 12.73 16.30
CA SER A 620 1.00 12.95 15.88
C SER A 620 1.54 14.32 16.30
N ILE A 621 2.84 14.38 16.59
CA ILE A 621 3.62 15.58 16.91
C ILE A 621 4.90 15.58 16.06
N GLU A 622 5.20 16.70 15.41
CA GLU A 622 6.36 16.90 14.55
C GLU A 622 7.10 18.21 14.90
N PRO A 623 8.15 18.16 15.73
CA PRO A 623 9.06 19.28 15.96
C PRO A 623 9.87 19.56 14.68
N SER A 624 10.03 20.83 14.31
CA SER A 624 10.59 21.20 13.02
C SER A 624 12.06 20.82 12.84
N ALA A 625 12.41 20.48 11.60
CA ALA A 625 13.78 20.29 11.13
C ALA A 625 14.51 21.62 10.83
N PHE A 626 13.84 22.77 10.92
CA PHE A 626 14.39 24.07 10.53
C PHE A 626 14.39 25.15 11.63
N ASP A 627 13.47 25.11 12.61
CA ASP A 627 13.43 26.09 13.70
C ASP A 627 13.06 25.43 15.05
N GLU A 628 13.87 25.61 16.11
CA GLU A 628 13.64 24.99 17.44
C GLU A 628 12.23 25.24 18.01
N GLY A 629 11.70 26.45 17.84
CA GLY A 629 10.40 26.86 18.38
C GLY A 629 9.19 26.37 17.57
N THR A 630 9.41 25.76 16.40
CA THR A 630 8.33 25.33 15.49
C THR A 630 7.94 23.88 15.73
N CYS A 631 6.64 23.64 15.87
CA CYS A 631 6.08 22.29 15.95
C CYS A 631 4.74 22.22 15.22
N TYR A 632 4.49 21.09 14.55
CA TYR A 632 3.21 20.76 13.92
C TYR A 632 2.54 19.62 14.70
N VAL A 633 1.22 19.64 14.76
CA VAL A 633 0.43 18.67 15.53
C VAL A 633 -0.77 18.23 14.72
N ALA A 634 -1.00 16.92 14.65
CA ALA A 634 -2.24 16.33 14.14
C ALA A 634 -3.08 15.81 15.30
N ALA A 635 -4.30 16.32 15.41
CA ALA A 635 -5.30 15.89 16.37
C ALA A 635 -6.52 15.30 15.65
N THR A 636 -7.29 14.47 16.35
CA THR A 636 -8.57 13.94 15.84
C THR A 636 -9.63 13.82 16.93
N ARG A 637 -10.89 13.86 16.51
CA ARG A 637 -12.08 13.87 17.36
C ARG A 637 -13.16 12.87 16.88
N TYR A 638 -12.83 12.01 15.93
CA TYR A 638 -13.79 11.13 15.25
C TYR A 638 -14.53 10.18 16.22
N LYS A 639 -13.87 9.73 17.29
CA LYS A 639 -14.45 8.90 18.38
C LYS A 639 -15.52 9.61 19.23
N LEU A 640 -15.77 10.90 18.99
CA LEU A 640 -16.88 11.68 19.54
C LEU A 640 -17.89 12.13 18.45
N GLY A 641 -17.79 11.54 17.25
CA GLY A 641 -18.66 11.83 16.11
C GLY A 641 -18.38 13.17 15.40
N ASP A 642 -17.18 13.73 15.54
CA ASP A 642 -16.69 14.91 14.81
C ASP A 642 -15.54 14.53 13.87
N PHE A 643 -15.82 14.52 12.57
CA PHE A 643 -14.90 14.07 11.51
C PHE A 643 -14.08 15.20 10.87
N ARG A 644 -14.08 16.40 11.46
CA ARG A 644 -13.34 17.55 10.94
C ARG A 644 -11.82 17.37 11.08
N PRO A 645 -11.02 17.91 10.14
CA PRO A 645 -9.57 17.94 10.27
C PRO A 645 -9.13 18.91 11.37
N TYR A 646 -8.06 18.56 12.08
CA TYR A 646 -7.43 19.35 13.13
C TYR A 646 -5.90 19.23 13.05
N LEU A 647 -5.30 20.14 12.25
CA LEU A 647 -3.86 20.37 12.22
C LEU A 647 -3.54 21.73 12.85
N TYR A 648 -2.48 21.80 13.64
CA TYR A 648 -2.01 23.02 14.30
C TYR A 648 -0.50 23.23 14.06
N LYS A 649 -0.09 24.50 13.97
CA LYS A 649 1.32 24.95 13.93
C LYS A 649 1.57 25.95 15.06
N THR A 650 2.69 25.81 15.76
CA THR A 650 3.32 26.86 16.58
C THR A 650 4.69 27.22 16.00
N THR A 651 5.23 28.38 16.37
CA THR A 651 6.59 28.85 16.03
C THR A 651 7.31 29.48 17.23
N ASP A 652 6.76 29.35 18.45
CA ASP A 652 7.21 30.04 19.66
C ASP A 652 7.21 29.14 20.91
N TYR A 653 7.48 27.84 20.71
CA TYR A 653 7.40 26.80 21.74
C TYR A 653 5.99 26.61 22.32
N GLY A 654 4.95 26.82 21.51
CA GLY A 654 3.56 26.51 21.87
C GLY A 654 2.82 27.61 22.63
N LYS A 655 3.43 28.80 22.76
CA LYS A 655 2.78 29.98 23.38
C LYS A 655 1.64 30.50 22.51
N THR A 656 1.79 30.42 21.19
CA THR A 656 0.73 30.69 20.22
C THR A 656 0.62 29.57 19.18
N TRP A 657 -0.60 29.37 18.70
CA TRP A 657 -0.94 28.31 17.74
C TRP A 657 -1.86 28.83 16.65
N LYS A 658 -1.69 28.27 15.44
CA LYS A 658 -2.54 28.51 14.28
C LYS A 658 -3.13 27.18 13.79
N LYS A 659 -4.45 27.12 13.61
CA LYS A 659 -5.08 25.99 12.89
C LYS A 659 -4.75 26.08 11.40
N ILE A 660 -4.25 25.00 10.82
CA ILE A 660 -3.66 24.92 9.47
C ILE A 660 -4.32 23.82 8.64
N THR A 661 -5.62 23.96 8.36
CA THR A 661 -6.44 22.92 7.67
C THR A 661 -7.11 23.40 6.38
N ASN A 662 -6.72 24.55 5.82
CA ASN A 662 -7.37 25.09 4.62
C ASN A 662 -7.11 24.18 3.42
N GLY A 663 -8.15 23.78 2.69
CA GLY A 663 -8.06 22.84 1.56
C GLY A 663 -8.23 21.35 1.92
N ILE A 664 -8.26 20.99 3.21
CA ILE A 664 -8.64 19.63 3.66
C ILE A 664 -10.16 19.55 3.77
N ASN A 665 -10.77 18.45 3.31
CA ASN A 665 -12.21 18.25 3.39
C ASN A 665 -12.67 18.05 4.86
N ASN A 666 -13.83 18.61 5.22
CA ASN A 666 -14.39 18.56 6.59
C ASN A 666 -14.81 17.16 7.07
N GLU A 667 -14.80 16.13 6.23
CA GLU A 667 -15.00 14.72 6.63
C GLU A 667 -13.67 13.92 6.65
N HIS A 668 -12.56 14.52 6.24
CA HIS A 668 -11.26 13.87 6.15
C HIS A 668 -10.45 14.19 7.41
N PHE A 669 -10.84 13.61 8.55
CA PHE A 669 -10.13 13.85 9.80
C PHE A 669 -8.66 13.42 9.69
N THR A 670 -7.80 14.18 10.34
CA THR A 670 -6.34 14.11 10.21
C THR A 670 -5.75 13.17 11.25
N ARG A 671 -4.86 12.28 10.80
CA ARG A 671 -4.18 11.30 11.66
C ARG A 671 -2.70 11.66 11.86
N VAL A 672 -2.03 12.12 10.81
CA VAL A 672 -0.58 12.40 10.86
C VAL A 672 -0.22 13.64 10.04
N VAL A 673 0.81 14.36 10.50
CA VAL A 673 1.50 15.42 9.76
C VAL A 673 3.00 15.20 9.89
N ARG A 674 3.77 15.39 8.80
CA ARG A 674 5.23 15.36 8.76
C ARG A 674 5.77 16.57 8.00
N GLU A 675 6.87 17.14 8.47
CA GLU A 675 7.64 18.15 7.74
C GLU A 675 8.71 17.45 6.88
N ASP A 676 8.94 17.95 5.67
CA ASP A 676 10.02 17.47 4.81
C ASP A 676 11.37 18.04 5.29
N PRO A 677 12.33 17.21 5.73
CA PRO A 677 13.59 17.68 6.32
C PRO A 677 14.57 18.26 5.30
N LYS A 678 14.22 18.30 4.01
CA LYS A 678 15.04 18.88 2.92
C LYS A 678 14.42 20.12 2.29
N ARG A 679 13.11 20.36 2.44
CA ARG A 679 12.43 21.56 1.94
C ARG A 679 11.50 22.19 2.99
N LYS A 680 11.97 23.27 3.62
CA LYS A 680 11.13 24.15 4.45
C LYS A 680 9.89 24.61 3.68
N GLY A 681 8.73 24.64 4.32
CA GLY A 681 7.43 24.87 3.68
C GLY A 681 6.69 23.60 3.25
N LEU A 682 7.40 22.50 2.96
CA LEU A 682 6.81 21.27 2.43
C LEU A 682 6.35 20.35 3.58
N LEU A 683 5.04 20.12 3.67
CA LEU A 683 4.42 19.22 4.64
C LEU A 683 3.58 18.14 3.94
N TYR A 684 3.52 16.96 4.56
CA TYR A 684 2.65 15.85 4.18
C TYR A 684 1.64 15.57 5.30
N ALA A 685 0.38 15.30 4.96
CA ALA A 685 -0.64 14.93 5.94
C ALA A 685 -1.43 13.69 5.50
N GLY A 686 -1.60 12.77 6.44
CA GLY A 686 -2.41 11.56 6.29
C GLY A 686 -3.78 11.72 6.97
N THR A 687 -4.83 11.29 6.29
CA THR A 687 -6.23 11.37 6.75
C THR A 687 -6.92 10.01 6.65
N GLU A 688 -8.15 9.93 7.15
CA GLU A 688 -9.01 8.73 7.03
C GLU A 688 -9.26 8.26 5.59
N THR A 689 -9.06 9.12 4.59
CA THR A 689 -9.44 8.85 3.20
C THR A 689 -8.30 9.04 2.20
N GLY A 690 -7.07 9.27 2.68
CA GLY A 690 -5.89 9.44 1.83
C GLY A 690 -5.00 10.63 2.20
N MET A 691 -4.26 11.10 1.19
CA MET A 691 -3.08 11.95 1.34
C MET A 691 -3.29 13.42 0.93
N TYR A 692 -2.63 14.32 1.66
CA TYR A 692 -2.57 15.75 1.39
C TYR A 692 -1.13 16.28 1.44
N ILE A 693 -0.86 17.34 0.67
CA ILE A 693 0.42 18.05 0.58
C ILE A 693 0.23 19.56 0.75
N SER A 694 1.17 20.22 1.41
CA SER A 694 1.27 21.68 1.50
C SER A 694 2.69 22.12 1.14
N PHE A 695 2.83 23.31 0.54
CA PHE A 695 4.11 23.93 0.18
C PHE A 695 4.33 25.27 0.91
N ASP A 696 3.49 25.57 1.91
CA ASP A 696 3.42 26.87 2.60
C ASP A 696 3.18 26.70 4.13
N ASP A 697 3.87 25.73 4.75
CA ASP A 697 3.78 25.39 6.17
C ASP A 697 2.35 25.05 6.65
N GLY A 698 1.55 24.41 5.79
CA GLY A 698 0.17 24.02 6.06
C GLY A 698 -0.84 25.16 5.93
N ALA A 699 -0.45 26.35 5.47
CA ALA A 699 -1.40 27.44 5.26
C ALA A 699 -2.46 27.07 4.21
N ASN A 700 -2.10 26.27 3.20
CA ASN A 700 -3.01 25.67 2.22
C ASN A 700 -2.58 24.24 1.87
N TRP A 701 -3.57 23.35 1.74
CA TRP A 701 -3.38 21.94 1.39
C TRP A 701 -4.04 21.61 0.06
N SER A 702 -3.42 20.69 -0.68
CA SER A 702 -3.96 20.06 -1.89
C SER A 702 -3.99 18.54 -1.71
N SER A 703 -4.88 17.84 -2.41
CA SER A 703 -4.83 16.38 -2.45
C SER A 703 -3.51 15.91 -3.07
N PHE A 704 -2.93 14.88 -2.47
CA PHE A 704 -1.69 14.23 -2.90
C PHE A 704 -1.91 12.73 -3.17
N GLN A 705 -3.12 12.39 -3.64
CA GLN A 705 -3.54 10.99 -3.77
C GLN A 705 -2.78 10.22 -4.85
N LEU A 706 -2.50 10.85 -5.99
CA LEU A 706 -1.84 10.22 -7.16
C LEU A 706 -2.53 8.89 -7.52
N ASN A 707 -1.81 7.77 -7.45
CA ASN A 707 -2.31 6.39 -7.68
C ASN A 707 -2.57 5.59 -6.38
N LEU A 708 -2.47 6.22 -5.20
CA LEU A 708 -2.76 5.55 -3.93
C LEU A 708 -4.28 5.28 -3.80
N PRO A 709 -4.71 4.08 -3.36
CA PRO A 709 -6.11 3.81 -3.04
C PRO A 709 -6.71 4.76 -2.00
N ILE A 710 -8.03 4.89 -1.98
CA ILE A 710 -8.75 5.60 -0.89
C ILE A 710 -8.69 4.70 0.35
N VAL A 711 -7.78 5.00 1.27
CA VAL A 711 -7.48 4.17 2.45
C VAL A 711 -7.11 5.07 3.64
N PRO A 712 -7.42 4.68 4.90
CA PRO A 712 -6.93 5.39 6.07
C PRO A 712 -5.40 5.40 6.13
N ILE A 713 -4.82 6.59 6.24
CA ILE A 713 -3.38 6.79 6.40
C ILE A 713 -3.11 6.99 7.89
N THR A 714 -2.45 6.02 8.51
CA THR A 714 -2.23 6.00 9.97
C THR A 714 -0.98 6.74 10.38
N ASP A 715 0.11 6.59 9.61
CA ASP A 715 1.41 7.18 9.89
C ASP A 715 2.27 7.35 8.63
N LEU A 716 3.30 8.20 8.73
CA LEU A 716 4.20 8.58 7.65
C LEU A 716 5.64 8.66 8.16
N ALA A 717 6.60 8.19 7.36
CA ALA A 717 8.04 8.38 7.62
C ALA A 717 8.74 8.95 6.37
N VAL A 718 9.72 9.83 6.58
CA VAL A 718 10.55 10.37 5.49
C VAL A 718 11.99 9.90 5.68
N LYS A 719 12.50 9.12 4.70
CA LYS A 719 13.83 8.49 4.74
C LYS A 719 14.49 8.62 3.37
N ASP A 720 15.70 9.14 3.28
CA ASP A 720 16.51 9.20 2.05
C ASP A 720 15.78 9.73 0.80
N ASN A 721 15.00 10.80 0.96
CA ASN A 721 14.08 11.36 -0.06
C ASN A 721 13.00 10.38 -0.53
N ASN A 722 12.56 9.47 0.34
CA ASN A 722 11.37 8.65 0.19
C ASN A 722 10.30 9.09 1.19
N LEU A 723 9.03 8.99 0.80
CA LEU A 723 7.88 9.09 1.71
C LEU A 723 7.27 7.70 1.85
N VAL A 724 7.46 7.09 3.01
CA VAL A 724 6.84 5.81 3.39
C VAL A 724 5.48 6.10 4.01
N VAL A 725 4.48 5.33 3.59
CA VAL A 725 3.08 5.47 3.97
C VAL A 725 2.58 4.18 4.61
N ALA A 726 2.27 4.24 5.90
CA ALA A 726 1.49 3.18 6.56
C ALA A 726 0.01 3.41 6.28
N THR A 727 -0.64 2.36 5.79
CA THR A 727 -2.09 2.34 5.57
C THR A 727 -2.74 1.33 6.51
N GLN A 728 -4.00 1.59 6.87
CA GLN A 728 -4.83 0.60 7.55
C GLN A 728 -5.68 -0.12 6.49
N GLY A 729 -5.17 -1.22 5.93
CA GLY A 729 -5.94 -2.08 5.01
C GLY A 729 -5.43 -2.19 3.57
N ARG A 730 -4.31 -1.55 3.20
CA ARG A 730 -3.67 -1.71 1.87
C ARG A 730 -2.15 -1.92 1.97
N SER A 731 -1.64 -2.40 3.10
CA SER A 731 -0.21 -2.59 3.40
C SER A 731 0.65 -1.31 3.28
N VAL A 732 1.98 -1.43 3.11
CA VAL A 732 2.91 -0.28 3.00
C VAL A 732 3.02 0.21 1.56
N TRP A 733 3.03 1.54 1.38
CA TRP A 733 3.31 2.21 0.10
C TRP A 733 4.46 3.20 0.24
N ILE A 734 5.14 3.52 -0.87
CA ILE A 734 6.27 4.47 -0.87
C ILE A 734 6.28 5.36 -2.11
N ILE A 735 6.64 6.65 -1.97
CA ILE A 735 7.18 7.45 -3.07
C ILE A 735 8.70 7.36 -3.02
N ASP A 736 9.32 6.86 -4.08
CA ASP A 736 10.76 6.60 -4.13
C ASP A 736 11.66 7.83 -4.42
N ASP A 737 11.09 8.96 -4.85
CA ASP A 737 11.87 10.17 -5.17
C ASP A 737 11.13 11.49 -4.88
N LEU A 738 11.22 11.98 -3.64
CA LEU A 738 10.72 13.30 -3.26
C LEU A 738 11.51 14.46 -3.89
N THR A 739 12.66 14.22 -4.54
CA THR A 739 13.47 15.32 -5.11
C THR A 739 12.75 16.03 -6.26
N VAL A 740 11.77 15.38 -6.91
CA VAL A 740 10.85 16.05 -7.86
C VAL A 740 10.10 17.19 -7.19
N LEU A 741 9.59 16.99 -5.97
CA LEU A 741 8.92 18.03 -5.17
C LEU A 741 9.90 19.09 -4.67
N HIS A 742 11.11 18.68 -4.26
CA HIS A 742 12.15 19.62 -3.82
C HIS A 742 12.54 20.60 -4.92
N GLN A 743 12.51 20.16 -6.19
CA GLN A 743 12.87 20.93 -7.37
C GLN A 743 11.73 21.79 -7.98
N LEU A 744 10.54 21.84 -7.38
CA LEU A 744 9.43 22.67 -7.88
C LEU A 744 9.67 24.17 -7.64
N GLU A 745 9.46 24.98 -8.67
CA GLU A 745 9.71 26.43 -8.72
C GLU A 745 8.48 27.15 -9.29
N ASN A 746 8.31 28.44 -8.95
CA ASN A 746 7.15 29.25 -9.38
C ASN A 746 7.31 29.75 -10.84
N SER A 747 7.44 28.83 -11.81
CA SER A 747 7.72 29.15 -13.21
C SER A 747 6.84 28.35 -14.19
N ASN A 748 6.27 29.05 -15.18
CA ASN A 748 5.41 28.48 -16.22
C ASN A 748 6.24 27.83 -17.33
N VAL A 749 6.89 26.70 -17.02
CA VAL A 749 7.82 26.00 -17.92
C VAL A 749 7.09 25.17 -18.98
N ALA A 750 7.63 25.16 -20.21
CA ALA A 750 7.12 24.30 -21.30
C ALA A 750 7.58 22.84 -21.15
N MET A 751 8.79 22.63 -20.64
CA MET A 751 9.34 21.34 -20.25
C MET A 751 10.28 21.51 -19.04
N LYS A 752 10.42 20.47 -18.22
CA LYS A 752 11.41 20.42 -17.14
C LYS A 752 11.99 19.03 -16.99
N LEU A 753 13.30 18.89 -17.21
CA LEU A 753 14.08 17.74 -16.78
C LEU A 753 14.46 17.94 -15.30
N PHE A 754 13.96 17.06 -14.44
CA PHE A 754 14.36 17.03 -13.04
C PHE A 754 15.74 16.39 -12.92
N LYS A 755 16.57 16.89 -12.00
CA LYS A 755 17.82 16.24 -11.63
C LYS A 755 17.50 14.85 -11.05
N PRO A 756 18.00 13.75 -11.64
CA PRO A 756 17.79 12.42 -11.08
C PRO A 756 18.40 12.29 -9.68
N LYS A 757 17.76 11.51 -8.82
CA LYS A 757 18.34 11.04 -7.56
C LYS A 757 19.55 10.14 -7.83
N ASP A 758 20.59 10.26 -7.01
CA ASP A 758 21.78 9.41 -7.10
C ASP A 758 21.38 7.93 -6.97
N SER A 759 21.92 7.09 -7.85
CA SER A 759 21.45 5.72 -8.08
C SER A 759 22.53 4.69 -7.74
N TYR A 760 22.17 3.62 -7.04
CA TYR A 760 23.12 2.56 -6.69
C TYR A 760 23.36 1.62 -7.88
N ARG A 761 24.63 1.25 -8.12
CA ARG A 761 25.00 0.14 -8.98
C ARG A 761 24.80 -1.17 -8.21
N THR A 762 23.59 -1.70 -8.24
CA THR A 762 23.16 -2.82 -7.38
C THR A 762 22.46 -3.93 -8.19
N LYS A 763 21.90 -4.93 -7.50
CA LYS A 763 21.06 -6.01 -8.05
C LYS A 763 19.57 -5.63 -7.93
N GLY A 764 18.69 -6.58 -8.21
CA GLY A 764 17.26 -6.34 -8.32
C GLY A 764 16.80 -5.88 -9.70
N SER A 765 15.50 -6.04 -9.92
CA SER A 765 14.75 -5.49 -11.04
C SER A 765 13.30 -5.27 -10.63
N ALA A 766 12.54 -4.49 -11.41
CA ALA A 766 11.11 -4.32 -11.21
C ALA A 766 10.35 -5.08 -12.30
N ARG A 767 9.35 -5.89 -11.94
CA ARG A 767 8.42 -6.48 -12.93
C ARG A 767 7.66 -5.34 -13.64
N LYS A 768 7.47 -5.47 -14.97
CA LYS A 768 6.65 -4.50 -15.75
C LYS A 768 5.17 -4.55 -15.36
N THR A 769 4.67 -5.75 -15.05
CA THR A 769 3.34 -5.97 -14.47
C THR A 769 3.54 -6.35 -13.00
N PRO A 770 3.01 -5.58 -12.03
CA PRO A 770 3.08 -5.94 -10.63
C PRO A 770 2.49 -7.32 -10.35
N SER A 771 2.99 -7.99 -9.31
CA SER A 771 2.47 -9.30 -8.93
C SER A 771 1.16 -9.18 -8.14
N LYS A 772 0.37 -10.26 -8.17
CA LYS A 772 -0.79 -10.44 -7.29
C LYS A 772 -0.45 -11.08 -5.94
N THR A 773 0.83 -11.41 -5.68
CA THR A 773 1.26 -12.17 -4.48
C THR A 773 2.55 -11.65 -3.83
N GLU A 774 3.19 -10.61 -4.36
CA GLU A 774 4.43 -10.04 -3.81
C GLU A 774 4.47 -8.53 -4.07
N GLY A 775 5.19 -7.79 -3.23
CA GLY A 775 5.39 -6.35 -3.37
C GLY A 775 6.11 -5.97 -4.65
N GLN A 776 5.89 -4.76 -5.14
CA GLN A 776 6.59 -4.24 -6.30
C GLN A 776 8.00 -3.79 -5.88
N ASN A 777 9.04 -4.39 -6.47
CA ASN A 777 10.41 -3.98 -6.20
C ASN A 777 10.74 -2.61 -6.83
N HIS A 778 11.73 -1.92 -6.25
CA HIS A 778 12.26 -0.68 -6.79
C HIS A 778 12.98 -0.95 -8.13
N PRO A 779 12.73 -0.15 -9.19
CA PRO A 779 13.44 -0.32 -10.45
C PRO A 779 14.95 -0.12 -10.27
N ASN A 780 15.75 -1.01 -10.89
CA ASN A 780 17.20 -0.92 -10.83
C ASN A 780 17.73 -0.12 -12.03
N GLY A 781 18.32 1.04 -11.75
CA GLY A 781 18.84 1.94 -12.76
C GLY A 781 18.72 3.41 -12.36
N VAL A 782 18.97 4.31 -13.30
CA VAL A 782 18.80 5.76 -13.13
C VAL A 782 17.35 6.12 -13.46
N VAL A 783 16.58 6.43 -12.42
CA VAL A 783 15.19 6.91 -12.55
C VAL A 783 15.21 8.39 -12.95
N THR A 784 14.77 8.69 -14.17
CA THR A 784 14.74 10.05 -14.72
C THR A 784 13.30 10.53 -14.84
N HIS A 785 12.97 11.59 -14.09
CA HIS A 785 11.68 12.27 -14.16
C HIS A 785 11.75 13.51 -15.06
N PHE A 786 10.70 13.75 -15.85
CA PHE A 786 10.57 14.96 -16.66
C PHE A 786 9.11 15.37 -16.90
N TYR A 787 8.87 16.67 -17.00
CA TYR A 787 7.56 17.26 -17.26
C TYR A 787 7.47 17.79 -18.70
N LEU A 788 6.34 17.50 -19.37
CA LEU A 788 5.98 18.03 -20.69
C LEU A 788 4.63 18.76 -20.59
N LYS A 789 4.62 20.09 -20.72
CA LYS A 789 3.40 20.91 -20.59
C LYS A 789 2.36 20.56 -21.66
N ASN A 790 2.83 20.35 -22.88
CA ASN A 790 2.08 19.88 -24.02
C ASN A 790 2.82 18.67 -24.59
N TYR A 791 2.11 17.65 -25.04
CA TYR A 791 2.67 16.52 -25.78
C TYR A 791 1.67 15.99 -26.80
N ASN A 792 2.10 15.80 -28.04
CA ASN A 792 1.37 15.17 -29.12
C ASN A 792 2.17 13.97 -29.64
N LYS A 793 1.65 12.76 -29.36
CA LYS A 793 2.26 11.45 -29.68
C LYS A 793 2.72 11.27 -31.13
N GLU A 794 2.03 11.90 -32.08
CA GLU A 794 2.32 11.75 -33.51
C GLU A 794 3.28 12.81 -34.04
N LYS A 795 3.29 14.01 -33.45
CA LYS A 795 4.10 15.15 -33.92
C LYS A 795 5.43 15.33 -33.17
N ASP A 796 5.44 15.09 -31.86
CA ASP A 796 6.58 15.45 -31.03
C ASP A 796 7.68 14.39 -31.06
N ALA A 797 8.92 14.84 -31.13
CA ALA A 797 10.12 14.04 -30.92
C ALA A 797 10.63 14.26 -29.50
N VAL A 798 10.70 13.17 -28.71
CA VAL A 798 11.20 13.16 -27.33
C VAL A 798 12.36 12.19 -27.26
N GLN A 799 13.47 12.63 -26.67
CA GLN A 799 14.71 11.87 -26.57
C GLN A 799 15.38 12.07 -25.21
N LEU A 800 15.89 10.98 -24.62
CA LEU A 800 16.73 10.97 -23.42
C LEU A 800 18.10 10.38 -23.77
N THR A 801 19.15 11.18 -23.62
CA THR A 801 20.54 10.76 -23.90
C THR A 801 21.35 10.77 -22.60
N TYR A 802 21.93 9.62 -22.24
CA TYR A 802 22.80 9.46 -21.08
C TYR A 802 24.27 9.50 -21.52
N LEU A 803 25.05 10.34 -20.84
CA LEU A 803 26.36 10.81 -21.28
C LEU A 803 27.40 10.66 -20.15
N THR A 804 28.65 10.39 -20.52
CA THR A 804 29.80 10.65 -19.64
C THR A 804 30.00 12.16 -19.46
N MET A 805 30.73 12.58 -18.41
CA MET A 805 31.14 13.99 -18.25
C MET A 805 32.04 14.51 -19.39
N LYS A 806 32.55 13.64 -20.26
CA LYS A 806 33.29 14.02 -21.48
C LYS A 806 32.39 14.22 -22.70
N GLY A 807 31.10 13.89 -22.59
CA GLY A 807 30.12 13.93 -23.69
C GLY A 807 29.95 12.62 -24.47
N ASP A 808 30.59 11.52 -24.06
CA ASP A 808 30.44 10.22 -24.74
C ASP A 808 29.03 9.66 -24.47
N THR A 809 28.32 9.24 -25.52
CA THR A 809 26.98 8.64 -25.37
C THR A 809 27.06 7.20 -24.88
N LEU A 810 26.49 6.96 -23.70
CA LEU A 810 26.35 5.63 -23.11
C LEU A 810 25.06 4.97 -23.60
N ALA A 811 23.96 5.71 -23.56
CA ALA A 811 22.64 5.26 -23.95
C ALA A 811 21.83 6.40 -24.56
N ASN A 812 21.01 6.08 -25.56
CA ASN A 812 20.07 7.04 -26.15
C ASN A 812 18.72 6.35 -26.32
N PHE A 813 17.65 6.99 -25.86
CA PHE A 813 16.28 6.51 -25.97
C PHE A 813 15.44 7.56 -26.68
N SER A 814 14.68 7.18 -27.70
CA SER A 814 13.83 8.11 -28.47
C SER A 814 12.47 7.49 -28.75
N ASN A 815 11.42 8.31 -28.76
CA ASN A 815 10.07 7.86 -29.13
C ASN A 815 9.91 7.51 -30.62
N HIS A 816 10.90 7.79 -31.46
CA HIS A 816 10.96 7.37 -32.88
C HIS A 816 12.07 6.35 -33.17
N SER A 817 12.66 5.72 -32.15
CA SER A 817 13.67 4.68 -32.33
C SER A 817 13.12 3.43 -33.02
N LYS A 818 13.89 2.84 -33.94
CA LYS A 818 13.58 1.53 -34.55
C LYS A 818 14.04 0.35 -33.69
N ASP A 819 14.95 0.57 -32.73
CA ASP A 819 15.39 -0.45 -31.78
C ASP A 819 14.44 -0.48 -30.58
N LYS A 820 13.75 -1.61 -30.39
CA LYS A 820 12.85 -1.87 -29.24
C LYS A 820 13.54 -1.80 -27.88
N LYS A 821 14.87 -1.91 -27.80
CA LYS A 821 15.65 -1.70 -26.56
C LYS A 821 15.95 -0.22 -26.28
N ARG A 822 15.72 0.67 -27.26
CA ARG A 822 16.03 2.11 -27.22
C ARG A 822 14.81 2.98 -27.54
N ILE A 823 13.61 2.42 -27.46
CA ILE A 823 12.34 3.13 -27.66
C ILE A 823 11.91 3.80 -26.34
N LEU A 824 11.49 5.06 -26.41
CA LEU A 824 10.60 5.63 -25.38
C LEU A 824 9.17 5.32 -25.82
N ASP A 825 8.46 4.50 -25.06
CA ASP A 825 7.17 3.96 -25.48
C ASP A 825 6.13 5.08 -25.68
N LYS A 826 5.69 5.27 -26.93
CA LYS A 826 4.68 6.26 -27.31
C LYS A 826 3.33 6.04 -26.62
N SER A 827 3.08 4.87 -26.02
CA SER A 827 1.86 4.60 -25.25
C SER A 827 1.92 5.07 -23.79
N THR A 828 3.12 5.26 -23.22
CA THR A 828 3.30 5.72 -21.83
C THR A 828 3.67 7.20 -21.73
N LEU A 829 4.31 7.77 -22.77
CA LEU A 829 4.56 9.20 -22.86
C LEU A 829 3.24 9.99 -22.88
N LYS A 830 3.11 10.97 -21.98
CA LYS A 830 1.89 11.74 -21.74
C LYS A 830 2.15 13.22 -21.50
N LYS A 831 1.11 14.05 -21.63
CA LYS A 831 1.09 15.41 -21.09
C LYS A 831 1.25 15.34 -19.55
N GLY A 832 2.04 16.22 -18.96
CA GLY A 832 2.35 16.22 -17.53
C GLY A 832 3.70 15.58 -17.21
N GLY A 833 3.83 15.04 -16.00
CA GLY A 833 5.01 14.29 -15.57
C GLY A 833 5.12 12.91 -16.23
N ASN A 834 6.35 12.56 -16.59
CA ASN A 834 6.79 11.32 -17.22
C ASN A 834 8.01 10.76 -16.47
N THR A 835 8.24 9.45 -16.59
CA THR A 835 9.35 8.74 -15.92
C THR A 835 9.98 7.73 -16.88
N HIS A 836 11.31 7.64 -16.89
CA HIS A 836 12.05 6.62 -17.62
C HIS A 836 13.19 6.08 -16.76
N VAL A 837 13.43 4.77 -16.80
CA VAL A 837 14.52 4.11 -16.07
C VAL A 837 15.56 3.61 -17.07
N TRP A 838 16.79 4.12 -16.97
CA TRP A 838 17.93 3.55 -17.67
C TRP A 838 18.63 2.51 -16.79
N ASP A 839 18.74 1.28 -17.27
CA ASP A 839 19.37 0.12 -16.60
C ASP A 839 20.89 0.24 -16.36
N THR A 840 21.46 1.44 -16.50
CA THR A 840 22.89 1.77 -16.50
C THR A 840 23.73 1.15 -17.62
N ARG A 841 23.13 0.43 -18.59
CA ARG A 841 23.91 -0.30 -19.60
C ARG A 841 24.20 0.51 -20.86
N GLY A 842 25.46 0.41 -21.31
CA GLY A 842 25.95 0.97 -22.56
C GLY A 842 25.43 0.23 -23.81
N LYS A 843 26.10 0.39 -24.95
CA LYS A 843 25.85 -0.43 -26.16
C LYS A 843 26.28 -1.89 -25.91
N GLY A 844 25.41 -2.85 -26.23
CA GLY A 844 25.73 -4.28 -26.31
C GLY A 844 25.92 -4.77 -27.75
N ALA A 845 26.09 -6.07 -27.94
CA ALA A 845 26.16 -6.67 -29.28
C ALA A 845 24.76 -6.90 -29.88
N GLU A 846 24.60 -6.72 -31.20
CA GLU A 846 23.34 -7.06 -31.89
C GLU A 846 23.09 -8.57 -31.78
N LYS A 847 21.87 -8.98 -31.36
CA LYS A 847 21.41 -10.36 -31.52
C LYS A 847 20.59 -10.43 -32.80
N LEU A 848 21.04 -11.19 -33.80
CA LEU A 848 20.28 -11.36 -35.04
C LEU A 848 19.02 -12.20 -34.79
N ASP A 849 17.98 -11.95 -35.59
CA ASP A 849 16.75 -12.72 -35.55
C ASP A 849 17.00 -14.21 -35.80
N GLY A 850 16.25 -15.05 -35.09
CA GLY A 850 16.39 -16.52 -35.11
C GLY A 850 17.65 -17.06 -34.44
N MET A 851 18.53 -16.23 -33.84
CA MET A 851 19.70 -16.76 -33.10
C MET A 851 19.30 -17.38 -31.76
N ILE A 852 19.74 -18.61 -31.54
CA ILE A 852 19.60 -19.34 -30.28
C ILE A 852 20.99 -19.53 -29.69
N LEU A 853 21.20 -18.96 -28.50
CA LEU A 853 22.47 -18.94 -27.79
C LEU A 853 22.26 -19.50 -26.38
N TRP A 854 23.15 -20.39 -25.94
CA TRP A 854 23.13 -20.95 -24.60
C TRP A 854 23.90 -20.07 -23.63
N TRP A 855 23.23 -19.50 -22.63
CA TRP A 855 23.83 -18.71 -21.54
C TRP A 855 24.87 -17.66 -22.00
N ALA A 856 24.62 -17.00 -23.13
CA ALA A 856 25.42 -15.88 -23.62
C ALA A 856 24.75 -14.54 -23.30
N ASN A 857 25.50 -13.61 -22.73
CA ASN A 857 25.07 -12.26 -22.39
C ASN A 857 25.61 -11.24 -23.39
N LEU A 858 24.71 -10.67 -24.21
CA LEU A 858 25.03 -9.66 -25.23
C LEU A 858 24.67 -8.24 -24.80
N ASN A 859 24.26 -8.04 -23.54
CA ASN A 859 23.91 -6.72 -23.04
C ASN A 859 25.17 -5.87 -22.83
N GLY A 860 25.02 -4.54 -22.91
CA GLY A 860 26.12 -3.62 -22.67
C GLY A 860 26.66 -3.72 -21.23
N ALA A 861 27.92 -3.32 -21.05
CA ALA A 861 28.50 -3.15 -19.72
C ALA A 861 27.65 -2.16 -18.90
N LYS A 862 27.43 -2.47 -17.61
CA LYS A 862 26.87 -1.52 -16.64
C LYS A 862 27.87 -0.37 -16.44
N ALA A 863 27.42 0.87 -16.44
CA ALA A 863 28.24 2.03 -16.11
C ALA A 863 28.93 1.87 -14.75
N VAL A 864 30.17 2.33 -14.67
CA VAL A 864 31.01 2.29 -13.47
C VAL A 864 30.53 3.37 -12.49
N PRO A 865 30.65 3.21 -11.15
CA PRO A 865 30.30 4.29 -10.24
C PRO A 865 31.10 5.58 -10.54
N GLY A 866 30.39 6.70 -10.62
CA GLY A 866 30.90 7.96 -11.16
C GLY A 866 29.81 9.02 -11.32
N THR A 867 30.20 10.19 -11.85
CA THR A 867 29.26 11.28 -12.20
C THR A 867 28.96 11.24 -13.70
N TYR A 868 27.70 11.48 -14.05
CA TYR A 868 27.15 11.35 -15.40
C TYR A 868 26.14 12.46 -15.68
N GLN A 869 25.78 12.62 -16.95
CA GLN A 869 24.77 13.58 -17.40
C GLN A 869 23.62 12.89 -18.13
N VAL A 870 22.41 13.41 -17.96
CA VAL A 870 21.24 13.07 -18.80
C VAL A 870 20.77 14.33 -19.51
N ALA A 871 20.49 14.20 -20.81
CA ALA A 871 19.96 15.25 -21.66
C ALA A 871 18.55 14.87 -22.15
N LEU A 872 17.57 15.73 -21.89
CA LEU A 872 16.22 15.66 -22.45
C LEU A 872 16.16 16.60 -23.65
N ASN A 873 15.87 16.05 -24.82
CA ASN A 873 15.57 16.82 -26.02
C ASN A 873 14.09 16.66 -26.40
N VAL A 874 13.40 17.79 -26.60
CA VAL A 874 12.00 17.85 -27.06
C VAL A 874 11.91 18.82 -28.22
N ASN A 875 11.61 18.29 -29.41
CA ASN A 875 11.52 19.06 -30.66
C ASN A 875 12.73 20.00 -30.91
N GLY A 876 13.94 19.55 -30.56
CA GLY A 876 15.18 20.33 -30.71
C GLY A 876 15.58 21.17 -29.50
N ASN A 877 14.68 21.41 -28.54
CA ASN A 877 15.01 22.09 -27.29
C ASN A 877 15.65 21.11 -26.31
N GLU A 878 16.80 21.44 -25.73
CA GLU A 878 17.55 20.55 -24.84
C GLU A 878 17.65 21.11 -23.40
N GLN A 879 17.54 20.24 -22.41
CA GLN A 879 17.92 20.48 -21.01
C GLN A 879 18.84 19.36 -20.54
N LYS A 880 19.82 19.67 -19.69
CA LYS A 880 20.74 18.69 -19.10
C LYS A 880 20.70 18.73 -17.58
N GLN A 881 20.91 17.58 -16.96
CA GLN A 881 21.09 17.43 -15.52
C GLN A 881 22.21 16.43 -15.22
N GLU A 882 22.91 16.65 -14.11
CA GLU A 882 23.94 15.74 -13.59
C GLU A 882 23.35 14.78 -12.56
N PHE A 883 23.86 13.55 -12.50
CA PHE A 883 23.52 12.56 -11.48
C PHE A 883 24.75 11.68 -11.18
N LYS A 884 24.73 10.95 -10.06
CA LYS A 884 25.77 9.97 -9.75
C LYS A 884 25.23 8.54 -9.82
N ILE A 885 26.10 7.65 -10.26
CA ILE A 885 26.01 6.22 -9.96
C ILE A 885 26.99 5.94 -8.82
N ILE A 886 26.52 5.37 -7.73
CA ILE A 886 27.32 5.06 -6.53
C ILE A 886 27.45 3.54 -6.36
N PRO A 887 28.56 3.02 -5.79
CA PRO A 887 28.71 1.59 -5.56
C PRO A 887 27.65 1.09 -4.57
N ASP A 888 27.22 -0.17 -4.68
CA ASP A 888 26.46 -0.83 -3.63
C ASP A 888 27.31 -0.86 -2.33
N PRO A 889 26.81 -0.39 -1.18
CA PRO A 889 27.51 -0.47 0.10
C PRO A 889 27.91 -1.89 0.52
N ARG A 890 27.29 -2.93 -0.08
CA ARG A 890 27.60 -4.35 0.14
C ARG A 890 28.69 -4.90 -0.80
N ALA A 891 29.20 -4.10 -1.74
CA ALA A 891 30.17 -4.57 -2.74
C ALA A 891 31.55 -4.86 -2.14
N GLU A 892 32.10 -6.03 -2.44
CA GLU A 892 33.42 -6.48 -1.94
C GLU A 892 34.62 -5.95 -2.76
N VAL A 893 34.39 -5.07 -3.75
CA VAL A 893 35.39 -4.69 -4.76
C VAL A 893 35.47 -3.19 -5.00
N SER A 894 36.62 -2.73 -5.50
CA SER A 894 36.84 -1.31 -5.78
C SER A 894 36.15 -0.84 -7.06
N VAL A 895 35.90 0.46 -7.16
CA VAL A 895 35.43 1.11 -8.41
C VAL A 895 36.40 0.87 -9.57
N ALA A 896 37.71 0.73 -9.31
CA ALA A 896 38.71 0.40 -10.32
C ALA A 896 38.59 -1.04 -10.83
N ASP A 897 38.08 -1.98 -10.03
CA ASP A 897 37.80 -3.34 -10.45
C ASP A 897 36.51 -3.43 -11.27
N MET A 898 35.48 -2.65 -10.89
CA MET A 898 34.28 -2.45 -11.72
C MET A 898 34.63 -1.84 -13.09
N GLN A 899 35.66 -1.00 -13.18
CA GLN A 899 36.18 -0.50 -14.47
C GLN A 899 36.82 -1.63 -15.31
N LYS A 900 37.66 -2.49 -14.72
CA LYS A 900 38.21 -3.67 -15.43
C LYS A 900 37.09 -4.57 -15.98
N GLN A 901 36.01 -4.74 -15.22
CA GLN A 901 34.82 -5.47 -15.67
C GLN A 901 34.13 -4.76 -16.85
N TYR A 902 33.93 -3.45 -16.76
CA TYR A 902 33.35 -2.65 -17.85
C TYR A 902 34.14 -2.79 -19.15
N ASP A 903 35.47 -2.67 -19.06
CA ASP A 903 36.38 -2.76 -20.21
C ASP A 903 36.34 -4.17 -20.83
N PHE A 904 36.33 -5.21 -19.99
CA PHE A 904 36.23 -6.61 -20.42
C PHE A 904 34.94 -6.86 -21.22
N VAL A 905 33.78 -6.50 -20.65
CA VAL A 905 32.46 -6.73 -21.26
C VAL A 905 32.28 -5.90 -22.53
N THR A 906 32.83 -4.68 -22.56
CA THR A 906 32.79 -3.80 -23.73
C THR A 906 33.55 -4.39 -24.91
N ASP A 907 34.78 -4.87 -24.69
CA ASP A 907 35.62 -5.45 -25.75
C ASP A 907 35.10 -6.82 -26.25
N VAL A 908 34.56 -7.64 -25.33
CA VAL A 908 33.81 -8.86 -25.69
C VAL A 908 32.63 -8.52 -26.62
N ASN A 909 31.80 -7.54 -26.23
CA ASN A 909 30.66 -7.12 -27.04
C ASN A 909 31.09 -6.54 -28.39
N ALA A 910 32.18 -5.76 -28.46
CA ALA A 910 32.69 -5.23 -29.72
C ALA A 910 33.10 -6.34 -30.70
N THR A 911 33.78 -7.38 -30.20
CA THR A 911 34.16 -8.56 -31.00
C THR A 911 32.95 -9.37 -31.46
N VAL A 912 31.96 -9.59 -30.58
CA VAL A 912 30.74 -10.34 -30.91
C VAL A 912 29.83 -9.56 -31.87
N ASP A 913 29.66 -8.25 -31.68
CA ASP A 913 28.88 -7.40 -32.59
C ASP A 913 29.47 -7.43 -34.00
N LYS A 914 30.80 -7.25 -34.13
CA LYS A 914 31.49 -7.34 -35.43
C LYS A 914 31.27 -8.70 -36.11
N ALA A 915 31.34 -9.80 -35.35
CA ALA A 915 31.04 -11.14 -35.87
C ALA A 915 29.57 -11.28 -36.33
N HIS A 916 28.61 -10.74 -35.58
CA HIS A 916 27.20 -10.79 -35.94
C HIS A 916 26.88 -9.89 -37.15
N GLN A 917 27.49 -8.71 -37.29
CA GLN A 917 27.40 -7.89 -38.49
C GLN A 917 27.95 -8.63 -39.73
N SER A 918 29.04 -9.38 -39.60
CA SER A 918 29.55 -10.23 -40.69
C SER A 918 28.61 -11.40 -41.00
N ILE A 919 27.98 -12.05 -40.02
CA ILE A 919 26.94 -13.07 -40.28
C ILE A 919 25.74 -12.46 -41.02
N LYS A 920 25.28 -11.27 -40.62
CA LYS A 920 24.20 -10.53 -41.27
C LYS A 920 24.52 -10.24 -42.74
N LYS A 921 25.75 -9.81 -43.03
CA LYS A 921 26.26 -9.65 -44.40
C LYS A 921 26.32 -10.99 -45.16
N ILE A 922 26.84 -12.06 -44.55
CA ILE A 922 26.88 -13.42 -45.13
C ILE A 922 25.49 -13.88 -45.56
N ARG A 923 24.47 -13.73 -44.71
CA ARG A 923 23.08 -14.12 -45.02
C ARG A 923 22.53 -13.33 -46.22
N ASN A 924 22.77 -12.02 -46.25
CA ASN A 924 22.35 -11.17 -47.37
C ASN A 924 23.07 -11.52 -48.68
N ILE A 925 24.35 -11.88 -48.63
CA ILE A 925 25.14 -12.31 -49.80
C ILE A 925 24.63 -13.67 -50.28
N ASN A 926 24.46 -14.65 -49.38
CA ASN A 926 23.97 -15.97 -49.73
C ASN A 926 22.57 -15.91 -50.36
N ALA A 927 21.67 -15.05 -49.87
CA ALA A 927 20.36 -14.83 -50.49
C ALA A 927 20.46 -14.30 -51.93
N LYS A 928 21.41 -13.38 -52.21
CA LYS A 928 21.67 -12.90 -53.57
C LYS A 928 22.32 -13.96 -54.47
N LEU A 929 23.26 -14.76 -53.94
CA LEU A 929 23.88 -15.88 -54.66
C LEU A 929 22.86 -16.97 -54.97
N ASP A 930 21.89 -17.21 -54.08
CA ASP A 930 20.79 -18.15 -54.29
C ASP A 930 19.81 -17.66 -55.36
N ALA A 931 19.43 -16.37 -55.32
CA ALA A 931 18.59 -15.76 -56.37
C ALA A 931 19.28 -15.82 -57.74
N PHE A 932 20.56 -15.43 -57.82
CA PHE A 932 21.37 -15.57 -59.04
C PHE A 932 21.43 -17.03 -59.51
N THR A 933 21.71 -17.96 -58.61
CA THR A 933 21.79 -19.40 -58.94
C THR A 933 20.45 -19.90 -59.47
N ALA A 934 19.32 -19.47 -58.91
CA ALA A 934 17.99 -19.86 -59.37
C ALA A 934 17.64 -19.28 -60.75
N GLN A 935 17.95 -18.01 -60.99
CA GLN A 935 17.69 -17.30 -62.25
C GLN A 935 18.52 -17.86 -63.42
N TYR A 936 19.77 -18.25 -63.17
CA TYR A 936 20.73 -18.63 -64.22
C TYR A 936 21.09 -20.12 -64.28
N LYS A 937 20.40 -20.99 -63.51
CA LYS A 937 20.69 -22.44 -63.42
C LYS A 937 20.70 -23.17 -64.77
N ASP A 938 19.84 -22.76 -65.70
CA ASP A 938 19.61 -23.44 -66.99
C ASP A 938 20.33 -22.76 -68.17
N ASN A 939 21.06 -21.66 -67.93
CA ASN A 939 21.81 -20.95 -68.97
C ASN A 939 23.27 -21.43 -69.01
N GLU A 940 23.64 -22.07 -70.13
CA GLU A 940 24.99 -22.62 -70.35
C GLU A 940 26.10 -21.55 -70.34
N GLN A 941 25.83 -20.30 -70.75
CA GLN A 941 26.82 -19.22 -70.72
C GLN A 941 27.19 -18.83 -69.27
N THR A 942 26.28 -19.03 -68.31
CA THR A 942 26.47 -18.68 -66.90
C THR A 942 26.92 -19.83 -66.02
N LYS A 943 27.08 -21.04 -66.57
CA LYS A 943 27.39 -22.28 -65.84
C LYS A 943 28.61 -22.19 -64.93
N ALA A 944 29.70 -21.60 -65.42
CA ALA A 944 30.90 -21.36 -64.61
C ALA A 944 30.64 -20.37 -63.45
N LEU A 945 29.83 -19.35 -63.69
CA LEU A 945 29.45 -18.36 -62.67
C LEU A 945 28.53 -18.96 -61.61
N VAL A 946 27.61 -19.85 -62.00
CA VAL A 946 26.73 -20.60 -61.09
C VAL A 946 27.53 -21.53 -60.17
N GLU A 947 28.53 -22.24 -60.68
CA GLU A 947 29.42 -23.04 -59.83
C GLU A 947 30.29 -22.16 -58.92
N LYS A 948 30.76 -21.00 -59.40
CA LYS A 948 31.45 -20.01 -58.57
C LYS A 948 30.55 -19.49 -57.44
N ALA A 949 29.28 -19.20 -57.72
CA ALA A 949 28.29 -18.78 -56.72
C ALA A 949 28.06 -19.85 -55.63
N LYS A 950 27.91 -21.12 -56.02
CA LYS A 950 27.81 -22.25 -55.08
C LYS A 950 29.05 -22.37 -54.19
N ALA A 951 30.24 -22.30 -54.78
CA ALA A 951 31.52 -22.37 -54.05
C ALA A 951 31.73 -21.15 -53.10
N MET A 952 31.30 -19.95 -53.50
CA MET A 952 31.28 -18.77 -52.63
C MET A 952 30.32 -18.95 -51.46
N LYS A 953 29.08 -19.40 -51.70
CA LYS A 953 28.09 -19.69 -50.66
C LYS A 953 28.60 -20.75 -49.66
N GLU A 954 29.30 -21.80 -50.12
CA GLU A 954 29.89 -22.79 -49.22
C GLU A 954 31.00 -22.17 -48.35
N ARG A 955 31.87 -21.33 -48.91
CA ARG A 955 32.95 -20.64 -48.18
C ARG A 955 32.41 -19.65 -47.15
N PHE A 956 31.43 -18.80 -47.51
CA PHE A 956 30.73 -17.95 -46.53
C PHE A 956 30.00 -18.78 -45.47
N GLY A 957 29.37 -19.89 -45.86
CA GLY A 957 28.71 -20.82 -44.95
C GLY A 957 29.67 -21.51 -43.97
N LYS A 958 30.93 -21.76 -44.34
CA LYS A 958 31.97 -22.25 -43.41
C LYS A 958 32.29 -21.22 -42.32
N VAL A 959 32.37 -19.94 -42.69
CA VAL A 959 32.57 -18.84 -41.72
C VAL A 959 31.36 -18.71 -40.79
N GLU A 960 30.13 -18.67 -41.31
CA GLU A 960 28.93 -18.57 -40.45
C GLU A 960 28.85 -19.75 -39.47
N LYS A 961 29.08 -21.00 -39.93
CA LYS A 961 29.06 -22.21 -39.09
C LYS A 961 30.17 -22.26 -38.03
N ALA A 962 31.27 -21.52 -38.22
CA ALA A 962 32.33 -21.38 -37.24
C ALA A 962 32.00 -20.31 -36.17
N LEU A 963 31.35 -19.22 -36.57
CA LEU A 963 30.93 -18.14 -35.68
C LEU A 963 29.66 -18.50 -34.88
N TYR A 964 28.65 -19.08 -35.52
CA TYR A 964 27.32 -19.41 -34.97
C TYR A 964 26.86 -20.85 -35.29
N GLN A 965 26.08 -21.46 -34.40
CA GLN A 965 25.52 -22.81 -34.61
C GLN A 965 24.24 -22.74 -35.46
N THR A 966 24.39 -22.81 -36.78
CA THR A 966 23.26 -22.68 -37.73
C THR A 966 22.22 -23.81 -37.66
N LYS A 967 22.48 -24.90 -36.92
CA LYS A 967 21.53 -26.01 -36.73
C LYS A 967 20.44 -25.73 -35.69
N ASN A 968 20.64 -24.80 -34.75
CA ASN A 968 19.70 -24.58 -33.65
C ASN A 968 18.34 -24.08 -34.17
N ARG A 969 17.25 -24.70 -33.70
CA ARG A 969 15.83 -24.37 -33.92
C ARG A 969 15.05 -24.32 -32.60
N SER A 970 15.50 -25.00 -31.55
CA SER A 970 14.97 -24.99 -30.19
C SER A 970 16.02 -24.49 -29.17
N ASN A 971 15.58 -23.90 -28.07
CA ASN A 971 16.46 -23.36 -27.01
C ASN A 971 17.34 -24.43 -26.33
N GLN A 972 16.98 -25.71 -26.42
CA GLN A 972 17.74 -26.84 -25.88
C GLN A 972 18.68 -27.50 -26.92
N ASP A 973 18.60 -27.13 -28.21
CA ASP A 973 19.50 -27.65 -29.25
C ASP A 973 21.00 -27.42 -29.02
N PRO A 974 21.46 -26.39 -28.29
CA PRO A 974 22.87 -26.26 -27.88
C PRO A 974 23.45 -27.47 -27.14
N LEU A 975 22.60 -28.34 -26.55
CA LEU A 975 23.02 -29.63 -25.97
C LEU A 975 23.34 -30.68 -27.05
N ASN A 976 22.60 -30.67 -28.15
CA ASN A 976 22.79 -31.59 -29.30
C ASN A 976 23.86 -31.09 -30.29
N PHE A 977 24.00 -29.77 -30.44
CA PHE A 977 24.89 -29.15 -31.40
C PHE A 977 25.83 -28.16 -30.70
N PRO A 978 27.14 -28.49 -30.56
CA PRO A 978 28.08 -27.69 -29.77
C PRO A 978 28.07 -26.20 -30.12
N ILE A 979 28.02 -25.37 -29.09
CA ILE A 979 28.05 -23.91 -29.23
C ILE A 979 29.31 -23.41 -29.94
N ARG A 980 29.14 -22.34 -30.73
CA ARG A 980 30.18 -21.77 -31.59
C ARG A 980 30.80 -20.49 -31.01
N LEU A 981 31.77 -19.93 -31.72
CA LEU A 981 32.70 -18.94 -31.18
C LEU A 981 32.01 -17.72 -30.54
N THR A 982 30.98 -17.14 -31.16
CA THR A 982 30.31 -15.95 -30.62
C THR A 982 29.49 -16.26 -29.36
N ASN A 983 28.88 -17.45 -29.29
CA ASN A 983 28.22 -17.92 -28.08
C ASN A 983 29.23 -18.16 -26.95
N LYS A 984 30.37 -18.81 -27.24
CA LYS A 984 31.41 -19.08 -26.22
C LYS A 984 31.99 -17.78 -25.66
N LEU A 985 32.27 -16.81 -26.52
CA LEU A 985 32.80 -15.51 -26.10
C LEU A 985 31.74 -14.69 -25.34
N GLY A 986 30.50 -14.63 -25.83
CA GLY A 986 29.38 -13.98 -25.13
C GLY A 986 28.97 -14.67 -23.82
N HIS A 987 29.36 -15.92 -23.59
CA HIS A 987 29.16 -16.61 -22.32
C HIS A 987 30.13 -16.11 -21.22
N LEU A 988 31.34 -15.62 -21.58
CA LEU A 988 32.22 -14.97 -20.59
C LEU A 988 31.57 -13.72 -19.98
N ASN A 989 30.79 -12.95 -20.75
CA ASN A 989 29.98 -11.85 -20.23
C ASN A 989 28.90 -12.31 -19.22
N SER A 990 28.47 -13.57 -19.26
CA SER A 990 27.51 -14.11 -18.31
C SER A 990 28.18 -14.45 -16.99
N LEU A 991 29.43 -14.95 -17.02
CA LEU A 991 30.26 -15.25 -15.84
C LEU A 991 30.74 -13.96 -15.17
N VAL A 992 31.41 -13.09 -15.93
CA VAL A 992 32.06 -11.88 -15.42
C VAL A 992 31.05 -10.83 -14.92
N ALA A 993 29.79 -10.87 -15.37
CA ALA A 993 28.74 -9.95 -14.94
C ALA A 993 27.69 -10.58 -14.00
N LEU A 994 28.02 -11.69 -13.32
CA LEU A 994 27.20 -12.25 -12.22
C LEU A 994 27.07 -11.27 -11.05
N ASP A 995 28.17 -10.58 -10.75
CA ASP A 995 28.26 -9.53 -9.74
C ASP A 995 29.26 -8.45 -10.22
N ASP A 996 29.76 -7.59 -9.34
CA ASP A 996 30.64 -6.46 -9.70
C ASP A 996 32.16 -6.77 -9.73
N PHE A 997 32.55 -8.04 -9.53
CA PHE A 997 33.96 -8.48 -9.56
C PHE A 997 34.67 -8.22 -10.91
N PRO A 998 36.00 -7.99 -10.91
CA PRO A 998 36.79 -7.91 -12.13
C PRO A 998 36.92 -9.30 -12.79
N PRO A 999 37.23 -9.37 -14.11
CA PRO A 999 37.48 -10.65 -14.76
C PRO A 999 38.68 -11.38 -14.14
N THR A 1000 38.59 -12.71 -14.03
CA THR A 1000 39.72 -13.53 -13.59
C THR A 1000 40.82 -13.59 -14.66
N ASN A 1001 42.03 -14.02 -14.28
CA ASN A 1001 43.12 -14.26 -15.23
C ASN A 1001 42.71 -15.29 -16.30
N GLN A 1002 41.90 -16.28 -15.93
CA GLN A 1002 41.35 -17.30 -16.82
C GLN A 1002 40.31 -16.72 -17.79
N ASP A 1003 39.41 -15.83 -17.33
CA ASP A 1003 38.47 -15.14 -18.21
C ASP A 1003 39.21 -14.33 -19.29
N VAL A 1004 40.28 -13.62 -18.91
CA VAL A 1004 41.13 -12.86 -19.84
C VAL A 1004 41.84 -13.78 -20.82
N ALA A 1005 42.40 -14.91 -20.36
CA ALA A 1005 43.06 -15.88 -21.22
C ALA A 1005 42.10 -16.49 -22.26
N VAL A 1006 40.92 -16.96 -21.84
CA VAL A 1006 39.90 -17.56 -22.71
C VAL A 1006 39.29 -16.52 -23.65
N LYS A 1007 39.06 -15.28 -23.18
CA LYS A 1007 38.65 -14.15 -24.02
C LYS A 1007 39.65 -13.94 -25.16
N ASN A 1008 40.94 -13.84 -24.84
CA ASN A 1008 41.99 -13.60 -25.84
C ASN A 1008 42.05 -14.73 -26.88
N GLU A 1009 41.96 -15.99 -26.46
CA GLU A 1009 41.92 -17.15 -27.36
C GLU A 1009 40.71 -17.13 -28.31
N LEU A 1010 39.50 -16.92 -27.76
CA LEU A 1010 38.27 -16.90 -28.54
C LEU A 1010 38.19 -15.69 -29.48
N THR A 1011 38.61 -14.51 -29.01
CA THR A 1011 38.72 -13.30 -29.83
C THR A 1011 39.73 -13.48 -30.96
N GLY A 1012 40.87 -14.13 -30.71
CA GLY A 1012 41.82 -14.52 -31.75
C GLY A 1012 41.19 -15.43 -32.82
N LYS A 1013 40.45 -16.45 -32.40
CA LYS A 1013 39.73 -17.38 -33.30
C LYS A 1013 38.63 -16.68 -34.11
N ILE A 1014 37.88 -15.75 -33.51
CA ILE A 1014 36.86 -14.95 -34.21
C ILE A 1014 37.54 -14.01 -35.22
N ASN A 1015 38.62 -13.32 -34.84
CA ASN A 1015 39.35 -12.42 -35.74
C ASN A 1015 39.96 -13.16 -36.94
N ALA A 1016 40.36 -14.43 -36.80
CA ALA A 1016 40.78 -15.25 -37.95
C ALA A 1016 39.62 -15.55 -38.92
N GLN A 1017 38.41 -15.80 -38.41
CA GLN A 1017 37.20 -15.97 -39.24
C GLN A 1017 36.78 -14.66 -39.90
N LEU A 1018 36.89 -13.52 -39.20
CA LEU A 1018 36.62 -12.19 -39.74
C LEU A 1018 37.60 -11.83 -40.86
N LYS A 1019 38.92 -12.06 -40.70
CA LYS A 1019 39.90 -11.89 -41.78
C LYS A 1019 39.61 -12.76 -43.00
N THR A 1020 39.14 -13.99 -42.79
CA THR A 1020 38.70 -14.89 -43.86
C THR A 1020 37.49 -14.32 -44.60
N PHE A 1021 36.49 -13.83 -43.86
CA PHE A 1021 35.33 -13.15 -44.43
C PHE A 1021 35.72 -11.89 -45.23
N ASP A 1022 36.52 -11.00 -44.65
CA ASP A 1022 36.93 -9.74 -45.28
C ASP A 1022 37.67 -10.02 -46.61
N LYS A 1023 38.51 -11.07 -46.68
CA LYS A 1023 39.17 -11.53 -47.92
C LYS A 1023 38.19 -12.09 -48.96
N LEU A 1024 37.16 -12.83 -48.54
CA LEU A 1024 36.10 -13.32 -49.44
C LEU A 1024 35.27 -12.16 -50.02
N ILE A 1025 35.00 -11.13 -49.21
CA ILE A 1025 34.34 -9.90 -49.67
C ILE A 1025 35.23 -9.16 -50.67
N SER A 1026 36.47 -8.85 -50.29
CA SER A 1026 37.33 -7.96 -51.09
C SER A 1026 37.77 -8.59 -52.40
N LYS A 1027 38.02 -9.90 -52.44
CA LYS A 1027 38.52 -10.58 -53.64
C LYS A 1027 37.39 -11.22 -54.44
N GLU A 1028 36.60 -12.09 -53.82
CA GLU A 1028 35.74 -13.00 -54.60
C GLU A 1028 34.44 -12.35 -55.07
N ILE A 1029 33.90 -11.36 -54.34
CA ILE A 1029 32.77 -10.57 -54.84
C ILE A 1029 33.20 -9.64 -55.98
N GLU A 1030 34.41 -9.07 -55.92
CA GLU A 1030 34.95 -8.25 -57.01
C GLU A 1030 35.14 -9.09 -58.28
N GLU A 1031 35.82 -10.23 -58.18
CA GLU A 1031 36.00 -11.17 -59.30
C GLU A 1031 34.65 -11.69 -59.84
N PHE A 1032 33.67 -11.99 -58.98
CA PHE A 1032 32.34 -12.43 -59.40
C PHE A 1032 31.58 -11.33 -60.16
N ASN A 1033 31.60 -10.09 -59.65
CA ASN A 1033 30.93 -8.96 -60.31
C ASN A 1033 31.58 -8.61 -61.65
N ASN A 1034 32.92 -8.70 -61.75
CA ASN A 1034 33.64 -8.45 -63.01
C ASN A 1034 33.28 -9.49 -64.08
N GLU A 1035 33.22 -10.77 -63.72
CA GLU A 1035 32.79 -11.84 -64.62
C GLU A 1035 31.29 -11.72 -65.00
N PHE A 1036 30.40 -11.40 -64.05
CA PHE A 1036 28.99 -11.12 -64.29
C PHE A 1036 28.79 -10.01 -65.34
N ASN A 1037 29.51 -8.89 -65.16
CA ASN A 1037 29.45 -7.74 -66.07
C ASN A 1037 30.05 -8.07 -67.45
N THR A 1038 31.12 -8.87 -67.50
CA THR A 1038 31.75 -9.30 -68.76
C THR A 1038 30.80 -10.14 -69.62
N LEU A 1039 29.97 -10.97 -68.97
CA LEU A 1039 28.92 -11.76 -69.60
C LEU A 1039 27.66 -10.96 -69.98
N LYS A 1040 27.61 -9.64 -69.69
CA LYS A 1040 26.48 -8.73 -69.97
C LYS A 1040 25.12 -9.24 -69.43
N LEU A 1041 25.13 -9.85 -68.25
CA LEU A 1041 23.94 -10.47 -67.65
C LEU A 1041 22.97 -9.41 -67.09
N GLU A 1042 21.67 -9.65 -67.26
CA GLU A 1042 20.61 -8.75 -66.81
C GLU A 1042 20.42 -8.77 -65.29
N TYR A 1043 20.82 -7.69 -64.61
CA TYR A 1043 20.61 -7.56 -63.16
C TYR A 1043 19.12 -7.56 -62.74
N LEU A 1044 18.21 -7.24 -63.66
CA LEU A 1044 16.76 -7.25 -63.48
C LEU A 1044 16.15 -7.83 -64.77
N SER A 1045 15.62 -9.05 -64.73
CA SER A 1045 14.79 -9.62 -65.79
C SER A 1045 13.31 -9.36 -65.52
N VAL A 1046 12.49 -9.28 -66.59
CA VAL A 1046 11.04 -8.96 -66.50
C VAL A 1046 10.15 -10.17 -66.86
N GLU A 1047 10.74 -11.34 -67.12
CA GLU A 1047 10.02 -12.59 -67.39
C GLU A 1047 9.78 -13.40 -66.10
N GLU A 1048 8.64 -14.10 -66.05
CA GLU A 1048 7.89 -14.53 -64.85
C GLU A 1048 8.58 -15.52 -63.89
#